data_AF-A0A933IPV0-F1
#
_entry.id   AF-A0A933IPV0-F1
#
_cell.length_a   1.000
_cell.length_b   1.000
_cell.length_c   1.000
_cell.angle_alpha   90.00
_cell.angle_beta   90.00
_cell.angle_gamma   90.00
#
_symmetry.space_group_name_H-M   'P 1'
#
loop_
_entity.id
_entity.type
_entity.pdbx_description
1 polymer ?
#
loop_
_entity_poly.entity_id
_entity_poly.type
_entity_poly.pdbx_seq_one_letter_code
_entity_poly.pdbx_strand_id
1 'polypeptide(L)'
;MAVDPNIKILVVEDSKITRKMEVKALKEVGFDNVAEADDGLDAVERLKVQPDVGLIISDWNMPNMDGYELLVWVRGSENFKNIPFIMATARGEKKQSETAVQAGVSDFLTKPFSPPELKAVIESVFAPKDGREAEAGVGRREVRIAASGKLMLNVAHIQITDHLTLGVLKHLIQTEKLRSDSFELETVCMPSWNPVQRALEKGEVDAAFVLAPIAMDLFAYGVPLKLILLAHKNGSIAVQGKKGAAGGQAALKEGFKQKTFYIPHELSIHHMLSHMFLRAIGLSPGSVGRGDFDVFFEVVPPVKMPEFLGTNPDACGFMVAEPLGTKAIAEGSAQQLFLSGELWSNHPCCVVAMRDEVIASHPTAVQEFVGALVEAGRFIAQKPETAAEIGVSFLDPKGLLGLKVPILRNVLKEAQGIRTDDLFPVVEDLDRIQDYMVNEIGVGSRINLEKFVDLRFAEAACGGSLQRSMLHDVSSIIANLSTRTKEERSGKAMLGIEGKYLTFKLDSQEYGLGILSVKEIIGVMPITTIPKTPSFVKGVINLRGKVIPVLDLRLKFGLAELGYNERTCIIVIEINGRSGTIHSGIIVDSVSDVLSIKAEDTEEAPMFGVGIDTSYILSMAKVDGGVKIMLDTDRLFSDTESRGLAAVA
;
A
#
# COMPACT_ATOMS: atom_id res chain seq x y z
N MET A 1 9.28 26.32 16.10
CA MET A 1 9.58 24.88 16.25
C MET A 1 10.06 24.66 17.67
N ALA A 2 9.79 23.50 18.26
CA ALA A 2 10.22 23.18 19.63
C ALA A 2 11.74 22.90 19.73
N VAL A 3 12.42 22.70 18.60
CA VAL A 3 13.86 22.42 18.47
C VAL A 3 14.51 23.47 17.58
N ASP A 4 15.76 23.84 17.87
CA ASP A 4 16.55 24.74 17.03
C ASP A 4 16.83 24.10 15.65
N PRO A 5 16.34 24.66 14.54
CA PRO A 5 16.56 24.11 13.21
C PRO A 5 18.04 24.13 12.77
N ASN A 6 18.90 24.91 13.44
CA ASN A 6 20.33 24.99 13.13
C ASN A 6 21.19 23.99 13.90
N ILE A 7 20.58 23.15 14.74
CA ILE A 7 21.30 22.10 15.49
C ILE A 7 22.08 21.22 14.51
N LYS A 8 23.34 20.91 14.84
CA LYS A 8 24.15 20.01 14.04
C LYS A 8 23.73 18.57 14.33
N ILE A 9 23.23 17.86 13.32
CA ILE A 9 22.81 16.47 13.40
C ILE A 9 23.88 15.59 12.75
N LEU A 10 24.38 14.60 13.47
CA LEU A 10 25.25 13.56 12.91
C LEU A 10 24.41 12.34 12.52
N VAL A 11 24.34 12.05 11.21
CA VAL A 11 23.68 10.86 10.65
C VAL A 11 24.73 9.79 10.39
N VAL A 12 24.62 8.63 11.02
CA VAL A 12 25.55 7.50 10.89
C VAL A 12 24.82 6.34 10.22
N GLU A 13 25.23 5.98 9.01
CA GLU A 13 24.52 4.99 8.17
C GLU A 13 25.48 4.46 7.10
N ASP A 14 25.60 3.14 6.95
CA ASP A 14 26.56 2.49 6.06
C ASP A 14 26.08 2.45 4.60
N SER A 15 24.77 2.38 4.37
CA SER A 15 24.20 2.51 3.04
C SER A 15 24.18 3.96 2.60
N LYS A 16 25.05 4.29 1.65
CA LYS A 16 25.11 5.62 1.02
C LYS A 16 23.76 6.08 0.43
N ILE A 17 22.91 5.15 -0.01
CA ILE A 17 21.58 5.47 -0.54
C ILE A 17 20.64 5.83 0.62
N THR A 18 20.60 4.98 1.65
CA THR A 18 19.78 5.21 2.84
C THR A 18 20.18 6.54 3.49
N ARG A 19 21.48 6.76 3.72
CA ARG A 19 21.99 7.98 4.33
C ARG A 19 21.57 9.23 3.57
N LYS A 20 21.62 9.21 2.24
CA LYS A 20 21.13 10.33 1.41
C LYS A 20 19.64 10.56 1.57
N MET A 21 18.84 9.50 1.69
CA MET A 21 17.40 9.60 1.92
C MET A 21 17.10 10.19 3.30
N GLU A 22 17.84 9.79 4.34
CA GLU A 22 17.71 10.33 5.69
C GLU A 22 18.10 11.80 5.76
N VAL A 23 19.24 12.18 5.17
CA VAL A 23 19.67 13.58 5.04
C VAL A 23 18.63 14.40 4.27
N LYS A 24 18.03 13.85 3.21
CA LYS A 24 16.95 14.51 2.48
C LYS A 24 15.70 14.69 3.35
N ALA A 25 15.30 13.67 4.10
CA ALA A 25 14.16 13.75 5.02
C ALA A 25 14.38 14.79 6.11
N LEU A 26 15.59 14.90 6.68
CA LEU A 26 15.97 15.96 7.63
C LEU A 26 15.79 17.37 7.03
N LYS A 27 16.27 17.58 5.81
CA LYS A 27 16.13 18.85 5.09
C LYS A 27 14.68 19.21 4.80
N GLU A 28 13.86 18.22 4.40
CA GLU A 28 12.43 18.42 4.15
C GLU A 28 11.67 18.90 5.40
N VAL A 29 12.16 18.56 6.60
CA VAL A 29 11.55 19.00 7.86
C VAL A 29 12.25 20.19 8.53
N GLY A 30 13.24 20.77 7.85
CA GLY A 30 13.87 22.04 8.22
C GLY A 30 15.21 21.94 8.97
N PHE A 31 15.88 20.77 8.94
CA PHE A 31 17.23 20.60 9.48
C PHE A 31 18.27 20.52 8.35
N ASP A 32 19.00 21.61 8.13
CA ASP A 32 19.99 21.71 7.05
C ASP A 32 21.44 21.42 7.49
N ASN A 33 21.73 21.56 8.79
CA ASN A 33 23.06 21.39 9.37
C ASN A 33 23.35 19.91 9.71
N VAL A 34 23.64 19.12 8.67
CA VAL A 34 23.83 17.66 8.80
C VAL A 34 25.28 17.27 8.52
N ALA A 35 25.90 16.58 9.47
CA ALA A 35 27.11 15.81 9.27
C ALA A 35 26.73 14.35 9.00
N GLU A 36 27.45 13.69 8.10
CA GLU A 36 27.25 12.26 7.79
C GLU A 36 28.31 11.43 8.51
N ALA A 37 28.20 10.10 8.54
CA ALA A 37 29.27 9.15 8.88
C ALA A 37 28.91 7.78 8.27
N ASP A 38 29.92 7.02 7.86
CA ASP A 38 29.72 5.72 7.20
C ASP A 38 29.55 4.55 8.21
N ASP A 39 30.12 4.64 9.41
CA ASP A 39 29.96 3.66 10.48
C ASP A 39 30.27 4.28 11.86
N GLY A 40 30.21 3.48 12.93
CA GLY A 40 30.49 3.96 14.28
C GLY A 40 31.92 4.49 14.48
N LEU A 41 32.93 3.96 13.77
CA LEU A 41 34.31 4.45 13.88
C LEU A 41 34.47 5.81 13.20
N ASP A 42 33.88 5.99 12.02
CA ASP A 42 33.84 7.31 11.35
C ASP A 42 33.07 8.32 12.22
N ALA A 43 31.97 7.91 12.84
CA ALA A 43 31.21 8.76 13.76
C ALA A 43 32.06 9.24 14.95
N VAL A 44 32.86 8.36 15.56
CA VAL A 44 33.79 8.70 16.65
C VAL A 44 34.80 9.75 16.22
N GLU A 45 35.42 9.59 15.05
CA GLU A 45 36.40 10.56 14.53
C GLU A 45 35.74 11.91 14.23
N ARG A 46 34.52 11.90 13.69
CA ARG A 46 33.77 13.14 13.43
C ARG A 46 33.37 13.85 14.72
N LEU A 47 32.96 13.14 15.76
CA LEU A 47 32.63 13.74 17.06
C LEU A 47 33.86 14.40 17.71
N LYS A 48 35.05 13.81 17.57
CA LYS A 48 36.30 14.42 18.07
C LYS A 48 36.64 15.74 17.35
N VAL A 49 36.37 15.82 16.04
CA VAL A 49 36.64 17.01 15.22
C VAL A 49 35.51 18.06 15.32
N GLN A 50 34.29 17.62 15.58
CA GLN A 50 33.07 18.43 15.60
C GLN A 50 32.36 18.30 16.96
N PRO A 51 32.88 18.94 18.02
CA PRO A 51 32.30 18.81 19.36
C PRO A 51 30.95 19.53 19.54
N ASP A 52 30.49 20.26 18.52
CA ASP A 52 29.22 21.00 18.50
C ASP A 52 28.03 20.18 17.96
N VAL A 53 28.21 18.88 17.70
CA VAL A 53 27.10 17.97 17.36
C VAL A 53 26.08 17.95 18.49
N GLY A 54 24.83 18.30 18.17
CA GLY A 54 23.73 18.40 19.14
C GLY A 54 22.74 17.24 19.10
N LEU A 55 22.81 16.37 18.10
CA LEU A 55 21.98 15.16 17.97
C LEU A 55 22.73 14.11 17.14
N ILE A 56 22.64 12.85 17.56
CA ILE A 56 23.11 11.70 16.76
C ILE A 56 21.90 10.88 16.34
N ILE A 57 21.82 10.54 15.04
CA ILE A 57 20.89 9.58 14.48
C ILE A 57 21.75 8.47 13.87
N SER A 58 21.72 7.28 14.43
CA SER A 58 22.57 6.17 13.99
C SER A 58 21.74 4.99 13.54
N ASP A 59 22.12 4.36 12.42
CA ASP A 59 21.67 3.00 12.16
C ASP A 59 22.18 2.05 13.24
N TRP A 60 21.43 0.97 13.48
CA TRP A 60 21.87 -0.10 14.36
C TRP A 60 22.92 -0.99 13.69
N ASN A 61 22.66 -1.47 12.48
CA ASN A 61 23.43 -2.53 11.85
C ASN A 61 24.44 -1.94 10.87
N MET A 62 25.61 -1.60 11.39
CA MET A 62 26.71 -1.07 10.59
C MET A 62 27.92 -1.99 10.70
N PRO A 63 28.78 -2.06 9.67
CA PRO A 63 30.04 -2.78 9.75
C PRO A 63 31.02 -2.09 10.72
N ASN A 64 32.03 -2.84 11.18
CA ASN A 64 33.13 -2.41 12.05
C ASN A 64 32.75 -2.00 13.48
N MET A 65 31.87 -1.00 13.63
CA MET A 65 31.29 -0.57 14.90
C MET A 65 29.81 -0.28 14.68
N ASP A 66 28.98 -1.06 15.35
CA ASP A 66 27.53 -0.97 15.21
C ASP A 66 26.96 0.22 16.00
N GLY A 67 25.67 0.51 15.82
CA GLY A 67 25.02 1.65 16.48
C GLY A 67 25.01 1.52 18.01
N TYR A 68 24.92 0.29 18.54
CA TYR A 68 24.89 0.04 19.98
C TYR A 68 26.28 0.26 20.60
N GLU A 69 27.33 -0.24 19.98
CA GLU A 69 28.72 0.00 20.37
C GLU A 69 29.04 1.51 20.33
N LEU A 70 28.58 2.21 19.30
CA LEU A 70 28.69 3.66 19.21
C LEU A 70 27.94 4.36 20.37
N LEU A 71 26.71 3.96 20.67
CA LEU A 71 25.93 4.50 21.79
C LEU A 71 26.68 4.33 23.12
N VAL A 72 27.19 3.13 23.41
CA VAL A 72 27.98 2.84 24.61
C VAL A 72 29.21 3.74 24.68
N TRP A 73 29.91 3.92 23.56
CA TRP A 73 31.07 4.81 23.47
C TRP A 73 30.71 6.28 23.74
N VAL A 74 29.63 6.78 23.13
CA VAL A 74 29.13 8.16 23.34
C VAL A 74 28.81 8.38 24.81
N ARG A 75 28.12 7.43 25.45
CA ARG A 75 27.71 7.51 26.87
C ARG A 75 28.89 7.38 27.84
N GLY A 76 29.95 6.67 27.44
CA GLY A 76 31.22 6.60 28.17
C GLY A 76 32.11 7.84 28.02
N SER A 77 31.81 8.75 27.09
CA SER A 77 32.65 9.91 26.77
C SER A 77 32.28 11.15 27.58
N GLU A 78 33.25 11.79 28.25
CA GLU A 78 32.99 12.98 29.09
C GLU A 78 32.31 14.13 28.33
N ASN A 79 32.72 14.36 27.08
CA ASN A 79 32.26 15.46 26.25
C ASN A 79 30.95 15.16 25.49
N PHE A 80 30.60 13.89 25.30
CA PHE A 80 29.52 13.48 24.39
C PHE A 80 28.37 12.74 25.08
N LYS A 81 28.55 12.33 26.34
CA LYS A 81 27.56 11.52 27.09
C LYS A 81 26.14 12.07 27.13
N ASN A 82 25.99 13.39 27.03
CA ASN A 82 24.69 14.06 27.09
C ASN A 82 24.07 14.33 25.72
N ILE A 83 24.77 14.05 24.61
CA ILE A 83 24.21 14.23 23.27
C ILE A 83 23.01 13.29 23.12
N PRO A 84 21.82 13.81 22.78
CA PRO A 84 20.69 12.96 22.47
C PRO A 84 21.01 12.00 21.33
N PHE A 85 20.58 10.75 21.47
CA PHE A 85 20.94 9.67 20.55
C PHE A 85 19.67 8.96 20.11
N ILE A 86 19.31 9.11 18.85
CA ILE A 86 18.20 8.40 18.23
C ILE A 86 18.78 7.19 17.51
N MET A 87 18.26 6.01 17.86
CA MET A 87 18.64 4.78 17.19
C MET A 87 17.66 4.49 16.05
N ALA A 88 18.14 4.51 14.82
CA ALA A 88 17.39 4.09 13.66
C ALA A 88 17.51 2.57 13.49
N THR A 89 16.38 1.86 13.48
CA THR A 89 16.34 0.39 13.50
C THR A 89 15.38 -0.12 12.43
N ALA A 90 15.76 -1.18 11.71
CA ALA A 90 14.78 -2.01 11.01
C ALA A 90 13.92 -2.70 12.07
N ARG A 91 12.58 -2.58 12.00
CA ARG A 91 11.73 -3.11 13.07
C ARG A 91 11.62 -4.62 13.02
N GLY A 92 11.96 -5.27 14.14
CA GLY A 92 11.75 -6.70 14.34
C GLY A 92 12.19 -7.27 15.70
N GLU A 93 13.04 -6.58 16.47
CA GLU A 93 13.65 -7.21 17.66
C GLU A 93 13.60 -6.29 18.91
N LYS A 94 12.46 -6.28 19.61
CA LYS A 94 12.32 -5.58 20.90
C LYS A 94 13.36 -5.97 21.95
N LYS A 95 13.92 -7.19 21.87
CA LYS A 95 15.05 -7.63 22.70
C LYS A 95 16.30 -6.74 22.55
N GLN A 96 16.54 -6.17 21.36
CA GLN A 96 17.63 -5.24 21.11
C GLN A 96 17.29 -3.83 21.64
N SER A 97 16.03 -3.42 21.57
CA SER A 97 15.57 -2.13 22.10
C SER A 97 15.81 -2.00 23.61
N GLU A 98 15.60 -3.06 24.40
CA GLU A 98 15.86 -3.04 25.85
C GLU A 98 17.34 -2.76 26.19
N THR A 99 18.28 -3.37 25.47
CA THR A 99 19.73 -3.13 25.68
C THR A 99 20.13 -1.70 25.38
N ALA A 100 19.61 -1.10 24.30
CA ALA A 100 19.89 0.30 23.99
C ALA A 100 19.23 1.27 24.98
N VAL A 101 18.04 0.95 25.50
CA VAL A 101 17.41 1.71 26.59
C VAL A 101 18.29 1.72 27.83
N GLN A 102 18.82 0.56 28.24
CA GLN A 102 19.74 0.46 29.38
C GLN A 102 21.04 1.23 29.16
N ALA A 103 21.53 1.28 27.92
CA ALA A 103 22.68 2.09 27.53
C ALA A 103 22.38 3.60 27.43
N GLY A 104 21.12 4.02 27.56
CA GLY A 104 20.73 5.43 27.58
C GLY A 104 20.45 6.05 26.21
N VAL A 105 19.94 5.28 25.25
CA VAL A 105 19.36 5.82 24.00
C VAL A 105 18.23 6.81 24.32
N SER A 106 18.04 7.83 23.49
CA SER A 106 17.02 8.87 23.71
C SER A 106 15.65 8.49 23.16
N ASP A 107 15.60 7.91 21.95
CA ASP A 107 14.39 7.37 21.32
C ASP A 107 14.78 6.44 20.16
N PHE A 108 13.81 5.76 19.56
CA PHE A 108 13.99 4.90 18.40
C PHE A 108 13.24 5.43 17.17
N LEU A 109 13.94 5.44 16.05
CA LEU A 109 13.35 5.68 14.75
C LEU A 109 13.25 4.37 13.99
N THR A 110 12.07 4.03 13.47
CA THR A 110 11.89 2.77 12.77
C THR A 110 12.03 2.97 11.28
N LYS A 111 12.91 2.21 10.64
CA LYS A 111 13.10 2.18 9.18
C LYS A 111 12.08 1.23 8.50
N PRO A 112 11.54 1.61 7.32
CA PRO A 112 11.62 2.95 6.73
C PRO A 112 10.73 3.95 7.49
N PHE A 113 11.13 5.22 7.51
CA PHE A 113 10.39 6.33 8.12
C PHE A 113 10.13 7.45 7.13
N SER A 114 9.06 8.20 7.38
CA SER A 114 8.71 9.41 6.65
C SER A 114 9.31 10.67 7.31
N PRO A 115 9.47 11.78 6.57
CA PRO A 115 9.93 13.05 7.14
C PRO A 115 9.10 13.50 8.36
N PRO A 116 7.75 13.43 8.36
CA PRO A 116 6.96 13.75 9.55
C PRO A 116 7.24 12.85 10.76
N GLU A 117 7.48 11.55 10.56
CA GLU A 117 7.83 10.62 11.64
C GLU A 117 9.21 10.95 12.23
N LEU A 118 10.20 11.21 11.38
CA LEU A 118 11.52 11.66 11.78
C LEU A 118 11.45 12.94 12.62
N LYS A 119 10.69 13.94 12.14
CA LYS A 119 10.46 15.19 12.87
C LYS A 119 9.84 14.95 14.24
N ALA A 120 8.80 14.11 14.31
CA ALA A 120 8.12 13.82 15.57
C ALA A 120 9.04 13.18 16.61
N VAL A 121 9.94 12.27 16.19
CA VAL A 121 10.93 11.64 17.08
C VAL A 121 12.03 12.64 17.49
N ILE A 122 12.45 13.54 16.59
CA ILE A 122 13.38 14.60 16.98
C ILE A 122 12.73 15.51 18.02
N GLU A 123 11.50 15.96 17.79
CA GLU A 123 10.77 16.84 18.71
C GLU A 123 10.51 16.17 20.08
N SER A 124 10.23 14.85 20.13
CA SER A 124 10.05 14.12 21.40
C SER A 124 11.32 14.11 22.25
N VAL A 125 12.49 13.95 21.62
CA VAL A 125 13.78 13.86 22.31
C VAL A 125 14.18 15.17 23.00
N PHE A 126 13.72 16.30 22.49
CA PHE A 126 13.99 17.65 23.04
C PHE A 126 12.84 18.22 23.87
N ALA A 127 11.70 17.52 23.97
CA ALA A 127 10.60 17.95 24.82
C ALA A 127 11.02 17.95 26.31
N PRO A 128 10.50 18.90 27.12
CA PRO A 128 10.75 18.88 28.57
C PRO A 128 10.28 17.56 29.15
N LYS A 129 11.21 16.78 29.71
CA LYS A 129 10.88 15.60 30.49
C LYS A 129 10.25 16.08 31.79
N ASP A 130 8.93 16.20 31.84
CA ASP A 130 8.23 16.28 33.12
C ASP A 130 8.69 15.07 33.94
N GLY A 131 9.04 15.27 35.22
CA GLY A 131 9.59 14.26 36.12
C GLY A 131 8.69 13.05 36.41
N ARG A 132 7.71 12.76 35.56
CA ARG A 132 6.88 11.56 35.48
C ARG A 132 7.35 10.56 34.42
N GLU A 133 8.44 10.81 33.70
CA GLU A 133 8.92 9.90 32.64
C GLU A 133 10.00 8.90 33.09
N ALA A 134 10.43 8.94 34.36
CA ALA A 134 11.23 7.85 34.95
C ALA A 134 10.42 6.57 35.22
N GLU A 135 9.11 6.59 34.92
CA GLU A 135 8.22 5.44 34.82
C GLU A 135 7.40 5.53 33.52
N ALA A 136 8.04 5.59 32.35
CA ALA A 136 7.33 5.26 31.11
C ALA A 136 7.12 3.73 31.04
N GLY A 137 6.40 3.18 32.02
CA GLY A 137 5.75 1.88 31.88
C GLY A 137 4.69 1.96 30.78
N VAL A 138 4.26 0.80 30.30
CA VAL A 138 3.16 0.70 29.35
C VAL A 138 1.96 1.48 29.87
N GLY A 139 1.74 2.68 29.32
CA GLY A 139 0.83 3.65 29.91
C GLY A 139 -0.61 3.17 29.81
N ARG A 140 -1.26 3.00 30.96
CA ARG A 140 -2.70 2.78 31.10
C ARG A 140 -3.37 4.14 30.95
N ARG A 141 -4.14 4.37 29.90
CA ARG A 141 -4.85 5.64 29.68
C ARG A 141 -6.27 5.53 30.20
N GLU A 142 -6.84 6.63 30.70
CA GLU A 142 -8.26 6.62 31.05
C GLU A 142 -9.12 6.39 29.80
N VAL A 143 -10.06 5.47 29.93
CA VAL A 143 -11.03 5.16 28.88
C VAL A 143 -11.91 6.37 28.63
N ARG A 144 -12.11 6.72 27.36
CA ARG A 144 -12.86 7.92 26.98
C ARG A 144 -14.37 7.63 26.95
N ILE A 145 -15.14 8.53 27.55
CA ILE A 145 -16.60 8.51 27.51
C ILE A 145 -17.08 9.68 26.66
N ALA A 146 -17.94 9.41 25.69
CA ALA A 146 -18.54 10.40 24.82
C ALA A 146 -19.55 11.28 25.60
N ALA A 147 -19.91 12.42 25.03
CA ALA A 147 -20.93 13.30 25.62
C ALA A 147 -22.31 12.60 25.78
N SER A 148 -22.57 11.55 25.00
CA SER A 148 -23.75 10.70 25.10
C SER A 148 -23.74 9.75 26.32
N GLY A 149 -22.62 9.65 27.05
CA GLY A 149 -22.41 8.68 28.11
C GLY A 149 -21.93 7.29 27.63
N LYS A 150 -21.77 7.10 26.32
CA LYS A 150 -21.27 5.86 25.72
C LYS A 150 -19.75 5.79 25.74
N LEU A 151 -19.20 4.59 25.67
CA LEU A 151 -17.76 4.37 25.47
C LEU A 151 -17.32 4.97 24.13
N MET A 152 -16.34 5.87 24.10
CA MET A 152 -15.74 6.30 22.85
C MET A 152 -14.63 5.32 22.47
N LEU A 153 -14.87 4.47 21.46
CA LEU A 153 -13.90 3.54 20.92
C LEU A 153 -13.10 4.18 19.79
N ASN A 154 -11.80 4.33 20.00
CA ASN A 154 -10.86 4.78 18.98
C ASN A 154 -10.08 3.60 18.41
N VAL A 155 -10.33 3.29 17.14
CA VAL A 155 -9.81 2.07 16.51
C VAL A 155 -8.83 2.40 15.38
N ALA A 156 -7.57 1.99 15.54
CA ALA A 156 -6.57 2.14 14.47
C ALA A 156 -6.77 1.13 13.35
N HIS A 157 -6.51 1.57 12.11
CA HIS A 157 -6.49 0.72 10.93
C HIS A 157 -5.55 1.30 9.86
N ILE A 158 -5.21 0.50 8.85
CA ILE A 158 -4.59 0.97 7.59
C ILE A 158 -5.51 0.72 6.39
N GLN A 159 -5.07 1.11 5.20
CA GLN A 159 -5.84 1.11 3.95
C GLN A 159 -5.74 -0.23 3.18
N ILE A 160 -6.28 -1.30 3.77
CA ILE A 160 -6.33 -2.66 3.19
C ILE A 160 -7.69 -3.33 3.43
N THR A 161 -8.04 -4.33 2.62
CA THR A 161 -9.32 -5.06 2.70
C THR A 161 -9.50 -5.84 4.00
N ASP A 162 -8.40 -6.25 4.62
CA ASP A 162 -8.38 -6.96 5.91
C ASP A 162 -9.12 -6.18 7.00
N HIS A 163 -9.27 -4.87 6.84
CA HIS A 163 -9.91 -3.97 7.80
C HIS A 163 -11.30 -3.50 7.34
N LEU A 164 -11.84 -4.09 6.26
CA LEU A 164 -13.09 -3.65 5.66
C LEU A 164 -14.30 -3.86 6.56
N THR A 165 -14.27 -4.82 7.49
CA THR A 165 -15.33 -5.01 8.49
C THR A 165 -15.50 -3.77 9.36
N LEU A 166 -14.41 -3.08 9.73
CA LEU A 166 -14.45 -1.79 10.44
C LEU A 166 -15.07 -0.69 9.56
N GLY A 167 -14.70 -0.64 8.28
CA GLY A 167 -15.22 0.35 7.34
C GLY A 167 -16.72 0.19 7.08
N VAL A 168 -17.18 -1.05 6.92
CA VAL A 168 -18.60 -1.37 6.78
C VAL A 168 -19.35 -1.07 8.06
N LEU A 169 -18.83 -1.46 9.23
CA LEU A 169 -19.43 -1.10 10.51
C LEU A 169 -19.62 0.42 10.66
N LYS A 170 -18.55 1.19 10.39
CA LYS A 170 -18.59 2.65 10.42
C LYS A 170 -19.66 3.21 9.48
N HIS A 171 -19.74 2.70 8.26
CA HIS A 171 -20.76 3.12 7.29
C HIS A 171 -22.18 2.79 7.77
N LEU A 172 -22.42 1.60 8.32
CA LEU A 172 -23.72 1.20 8.84
C LEU A 172 -24.17 2.09 10.00
N ILE A 173 -23.26 2.47 10.90
CA ILE A 173 -23.54 3.43 11.99
C ILE A 173 -23.86 4.82 11.41
N GLN A 174 -23.02 5.33 10.51
CA GLN A 174 -23.19 6.67 9.93
C GLN A 174 -24.46 6.81 9.08
N THR A 175 -24.92 5.72 8.47
CA THR A 175 -26.17 5.68 7.69
C THR A 175 -27.38 5.23 8.51
N GLU A 176 -27.23 5.16 9.84
CA GLU A 176 -28.26 4.74 10.80
C GLU A 176 -28.87 3.34 10.55
N LYS A 177 -28.19 2.51 9.75
CA LYS A 177 -28.57 1.11 9.49
C LYS A 177 -28.19 0.17 10.64
N LEU A 178 -27.22 0.58 11.47
CA LEU A 178 -26.86 -0.08 12.72
C LEU A 178 -26.81 0.99 13.81
N ARG A 179 -27.42 0.71 14.96
CA ARG A 179 -27.35 1.59 16.14
C ARG A 179 -26.54 0.87 17.20
N SER A 180 -25.60 1.60 17.80
CA SER A 180 -24.84 1.13 18.96
C SER A 180 -25.39 1.80 20.21
N ASP A 181 -25.69 1.03 21.25
CA ASP A 181 -26.24 1.50 22.51
C ASP A 181 -25.16 1.79 23.56
N SER A 182 -24.01 1.13 23.47
CA SER A 182 -22.96 1.21 24.51
C SER A 182 -21.64 1.82 24.05
N PHE A 183 -21.42 2.02 22.76
CA PHE A 183 -20.23 2.71 22.24
C PHE A 183 -20.51 3.74 21.12
N GLU A 184 -19.61 4.70 20.96
CA GLU A 184 -19.40 5.50 19.77
C GLU A 184 -18.07 5.10 19.12
N LEU A 185 -17.97 5.23 17.79
CA LEU A 185 -16.83 4.73 17.03
C LEU A 185 -16.08 5.85 16.30
N GLU A 186 -14.81 6.00 16.63
CA GLU A 186 -13.82 6.75 15.88
C GLU A 186 -12.80 5.79 15.26
N THR A 187 -12.38 6.09 14.03
CA THR A 187 -11.39 5.28 13.30
C THR A 187 -10.17 6.13 12.95
N VAL A 188 -8.97 5.64 13.25
CA VAL A 188 -7.71 6.34 12.93
C VAL A 188 -6.99 5.58 11.83
N CYS A 189 -7.02 6.14 10.62
CA CYS A 189 -6.29 5.60 9.49
C CYS A 189 -4.81 5.96 9.58
N MET A 190 -3.94 4.96 9.66
CA MET A 190 -2.50 5.11 9.79
C MET A 190 -1.76 4.70 8.50
N PRO A 191 -0.57 5.26 8.24
CA PRO A 191 0.12 5.05 6.96
C PRO A 191 0.81 3.68 6.85
N SER A 192 1.15 3.04 7.97
CA SER A 192 1.85 1.75 8.01
C SER A 192 1.62 1.03 9.34
N TRP A 193 2.19 -0.16 9.50
CA TRP A 193 2.07 -0.95 10.74
C TRP A 193 2.82 -0.36 11.92
N ASN A 194 3.89 0.40 11.67
CA ASN A 194 4.75 0.91 12.72
C ASN A 194 4.04 1.95 13.63
N PRO A 195 3.28 2.91 13.08
CA PRO A 195 2.37 3.76 13.84
C PRO A 195 1.28 2.99 14.59
N VAL A 196 0.67 1.96 13.97
CA VAL A 196 -0.38 1.16 14.62
C VAL A 196 0.15 0.49 15.88
N GLN A 197 1.32 -0.13 15.79
CA GLN A 197 1.99 -0.76 16.92
C GLN A 197 2.31 0.26 18.03
N ARG A 198 2.87 1.43 17.67
CA ARG A 198 3.19 2.50 18.65
C ARG A 198 1.93 3.01 19.35
N ALA A 199 0.85 3.21 18.61
CA ALA A 199 -0.40 3.72 19.16
C ALA A 199 -1.04 2.74 20.15
N LEU A 200 -1.00 1.43 19.86
CA LEU A 200 -1.43 0.39 20.79
C LEU A 200 -0.53 0.33 22.04
N GLU A 201 0.78 0.38 21.85
CA GLU A 201 1.77 0.35 22.92
C GLU A 201 1.59 1.51 23.90
N LYS A 202 1.45 2.73 23.37
CA LYS A 202 1.26 3.97 24.14
C LYS A 202 -0.16 4.19 24.66
N GLY A 203 -1.12 3.34 24.32
CA GLY A 203 -2.53 3.53 24.68
C GLY A 203 -3.16 4.78 24.04
N GLU A 204 -2.70 5.16 22.83
CA GLU A 204 -3.30 6.25 22.04
C GLU A 204 -4.61 5.82 21.35
N VAL A 205 -4.77 4.51 21.16
CA VAL A 205 -5.98 3.88 20.62
C VAL A 205 -6.44 2.75 21.55
N ASP A 206 -7.76 2.54 21.58
CA ASP A 206 -8.42 1.56 22.45
C ASP A 206 -8.33 0.15 21.86
N ALA A 207 -8.36 0.07 20.53
CA ALA A 207 -8.17 -1.14 19.76
C ALA A 207 -7.47 -0.85 18.42
N ALA A 208 -6.99 -1.89 17.77
CA ALA A 208 -6.52 -1.80 16.39
C ALA A 208 -6.83 -3.06 15.60
N PHE A 209 -7.05 -2.85 14.31
CA PHE A 209 -6.90 -3.88 13.31
C PHE A 209 -5.42 -3.97 12.95
N VAL A 210 -4.79 -5.08 13.35
CA VAL A 210 -3.33 -5.21 13.33
C VAL A 210 -2.91 -6.64 12.98
N LEU A 211 -1.74 -6.82 12.38
CA LEU A 211 -1.16 -8.14 12.12
C LEU A 211 -1.06 -8.96 13.41
N ALA A 212 -1.50 -10.22 13.38
CA ALA A 212 -1.45 -11.12 14.54
C ALA A 212 -0.05 -11.19 15.18
N PRO A 213 1.05 -11.35 14.40
CA PRO A 213 2.39 -11.38 15.00
C PRO A 213 2.80 -10.09 15.71
N ILE A 214 2.35 -8.92 15.24
CA ILE A 214 2.61 -7.64 15.92
C ILE A 214 1.86 -7.60 17.26
N ALA A 215 0.60 -8.01 17.29
CA ALA A 215 -0.17 -8.06 18.54
C ALA A 215 0.43 -9.06 19.55
N MET A 216 0.90 -10.21 19.06
CA MET A 216 1.61 -11.21 19.87
C MET A 216 2.92 -10.67 20.43
N ASP A 217 3.70 -9.95 19.61
CA ASP A 217 4.93 -9.27 20.04
C ASP A 217 4.66 -8.11 21.01
N LEU A 218 3.57 -7.36 20.85
CA LEU A 218 3.13 -6.39 21.87
C LEU A 218 2.86 -7.06 23.22
N PHE A 219 2.09 -8.15 23.20
CA PHE A 219 1.77 -8.92 24.41
C PHE A 219 3.01 -9.55 25.06
N ALA A 220 3.94 -10.10 24.27
CA ALA A 220 5.17 -10.73 24.76
C ALA A 220 6.01 -9.79 25.65
N TYR A 221 5.99 -8.48 25.35
CA TYR A 221 6.73 -7.46 26.08
C TYR A 221 5.84 -6.65 27.03
N GLY A 222 4.76 -7.26 27.51
CA GLY A 222 3.99 -6.73 28.63
C GLY A 222 3.00 -5.62 28.27
N VAL A 223 2.69 -5.41 26.99
CA VAL A 223 1.60 -4.50 26.62
C VAL A 223 0.25 -5.14 27.00
N PRO A 224 -0.58 -4.48 27.82
CA PRO A 224 -1.82 -5.06 28.35
C PRO A 224 -2.91 -4.99 27.29
N LEU A 225 -2.92 -5.97 26.40
CA LEU A 225 -3.91 -6.14 25.36
C LEU A 225 -4.28 -7.61 25.15
N LYS A 226 -5.45 -7.85 24.56
CA LYS A 226 -5.92 -9.16 24.10
C LYS A 226 -6.29 -9.13 22.63
N LEU A 227 -6.21 -10.30 22.00
CA LEU A 227 -6.93 -10.60 20.76
C LEU A 227 -8.36 -10.97 21.12
N ILE A 228 -9.34 -10.24 20.58
CA ILE A 228 -10.78 -10.47 20.86
C ILE A 228 -11.56 -11.03 19.65
N LEU A 229 -11.04 -10.87 18.43
CA LEU A 229 -11.67 -11.34 17.18
C LEU A 229 -10.60 -11.41 16.07
N LEU A 230 -10.78 -12.26 15.06
CA LEU A 230 -10.05 -12.08 13.80
C LEU A 230 -10.65 -10.93 12.99
N ALA A 231 -9.83 -10.19 12.27
CA ALA A 231 -10.36 -9.17 11.37
C ALA A 231 -10.90 -9.78 10.06
N HIS A 232 -10.29 -10.89 9.62
CA HIS A 232 -10.61 -11.65 8.42
C HIS A 232 -9.83 -12.99 8.42
N LYS A 233 -10.09 -13.83 7.40
CA LYS A 233 -9.22 -14.94 6.97
C LYS A 233 -8.79 -14.72 5.50
N ASN A 234 -7.68 -15.32 5.07
CA ASN A 234 -7.10 -15.15 3.71
C ASN A 234 -6.88 -13.67 3.34
N GLY A 235 -6.92 -13.29 2.05
CA GLY A 235 -7.00 -11.89 1.62
C GLY A 235 -5.70 -11.23 1.21
N SER A 236 -4.59 -11.95 1.20
CA SER A 236 -3.31 -11.44 0.69
C SER A 236 -3.00 -11.98 -0.71
N ILE A 237 -2.20 -11.23 -1.45
CA ILE A 237 -1.75 -11.56 -2.80
C ILE A 237 -0.24 -11.39 -2.89
N ALA A 238 0.43 -12.34 -3.53
CA ALA A 238 1.81 -12.21 -3.98
C ALA A 238 1.84 -11.85 -5.46
N VAL A 239 2.63 -10.85 -5.82
CA VAL A 239 2.77 -10.36 -7.20
C VAL A 239 4.24 -10.25 -7.59
N GLN A 240 4.51 -10.35 -8.89
CA GLN A 240 5.82 -10.15 -9.49
C GLN A 240 5.79 -8.94 -10.43
N GLY A 241 6.86 -8.16 -10.49
CA GLY A 241 6.98 -7.07 -11.45
C GLY A 241 7.09 -7.57 -12.91
N LYS A 242 6.40 -6.93 -13.86
CA LYS A 242 6.42 -7.35 -15.28
C LYS A 242 7.81 -7.31 -15.92
N LYS A 243 8.72 -6.44 -15.44
CA LYS A 243 10.09 -6.31 -15.97
C LYS A 243 10.98 -7.56 -15.75
N GLY A 244 10.57 -8.49 -14.89
CA GLY A 244 11.30 -9.74 -14.59
C GLY A 244 10.54 -11.04 -14.94
N ALA A 245 9.38 -10.93 -15.58
CA ALA A 245 8.50 -12.06 -15.86
C ALA A 245 8.92 -12.84 -17.13
N ALA A 246 9.81 -13.81 -17.00
CA ALA A 246 10.09 -14.79 -18.06
C ALA A 246 9.38 -16.13 -17.78
N GLY A 247 8.96 -16.85 -18.83
CA GLY A 247 8.16 -18.07 -18.70
C GLY A 247 8.95 -19.32 -18.31
N GLY A 248 8.40 -20.13 -17.38
CA GLY A 248 8.94 -21.40 -16.90
C GLY A 248 9.54 -21.35 -15.49
N GLN A 249 9.77 -22.50 -14.84
CA GLN A 249 10.24 -22.58 -13.44
C GLN A 249 11.67 -22.06 -13.25
N ALA A 250 12.57 -22.35 -14.19
CA ALA A 250 13.93 -21.80 -14.17
C ALA A 250 13.91 -20.26 -14.34
N ALA A 251 13.04 -19.76 -15.20
CA ALA A 251 12.83 -18.32 -15.40
C ALA A 251 12.19 -17.64 -14.19
N LEU A 252 11.31 -18.35 -13.47
CA LEU A 252 10.73 -17.88 -12.21
C LEU A 252 11.81 -17.65 -11.16
N LYS A 253 12.71 -18.62 -10.94
CA LYS A 253 13.79 -18.51 -9.95
C LYS A 253 14.74 -17.35 -10.26
N GLU A 254 15.16 -17.22 -11.52
CA GLU A 254 16.02 -16.12 -11.96
C GLU A 254 15.38 -14.75 -11.77
N GLY A 255 14.04 -14.66 -11.84
CA GLY A 255 13.31 -13.42 -11.57
C GLY A 255 13.42 -12.87 -10.15
N PHE A 256 13.85 -13.68 -9.17
CA PHE A 256 14.01 -13.27 -7.76
C PHE A 256 15.47 -13.19 -7.31
N LYS A 257 16.40 -13.80 -8.06
CA LYS A 257 17.78 -13.96 -7.61
C LYS A 257 18.50 -12.61 -7.58
N GLN A 258 19.16 -12.31 -6.46
CA GLN A 258 19.83 -11.04 -6.16
C GLN A 258 18.90 -9.83 -6.35
N LYS A 259 17.62 -10.00 -6.01
CA LYS A 259 16.58 -8.97 -6.07
C LYS A 259 15.89 -8.82 -4.73
N THR A 260 15.16 -7.72 -4.59
CA THR A 260 14.40 -7.37 -3.41
C THR A 260 12.93 -7.73 -3.57
N PHE A 261 12.36 -8.42 -2.60
CA PHE A 261 10.95 -8.75 -2.51
C PHE A 261 10.32 -8.01 -1.32
N TYR A 262 9.31 -7.19 -1.57
CA TYR A 262 8.74 -6.38 -0.49
C TYR A 262 7.75 -7.16 0.37
N ILE A 263 7.84 -6.92 1.67
CA ILE A 263 6.91 -7.38 2.69
C ILE A 263 6.44 -6.18 3.51
N PRO A 264 5.24 -6.22 4.12
CA PRO A 264 4.69 -5.05 4.78
C PRO A 264 5.29 -4.84 6.17
N HIS A 265 5.82 -5.91 6.77
CA HIS A 265 6.49 -5.92 8.07
C HIS A 265 7.20 -7.27 8.27
N GLU A 266 8.31 -7.31 9.02
CA GLU A 266 8.99 -8.58 9.35
C GLU A 266 8.11 -9.49 10.22
N LEU A 267 7.40 -8.89 11.18
CA LEU A 267 6.37 -9.58 11.97
C LEU A 267 5.04 -9.69 11.20
N SER A 268 5.00 -10.47 10.13
CA SER A 268 3.79 -10.62 9.31
C SER A 268 3.62 -11.99 8.67
N ILE A 269 2.37 -12.35 8.38
CA ILE A 269 2.04 -13.59 7.66
C ILE A 269 2.52 -13.52 6.21
N HIS A 270 2.58 -12.32 5.64
CA HIS A 270 3.17 -12.07 4.33
C HIS A 270 4.64 -12.48 4.27
N HIS A 271 5.42 -12.15 5.31
CA HIS A 271 6.81 -12.59 5.43
C HIS A 271 6.88 -14.12 5.54
N MET A 272 6.06 -14.72 6.39
CA MET A 272 5.98 -16.16 6.59
C MET A 272 5.70 -16.93 5.29
N LEU A 273 4.65 -16.54 4.57
CA LEU A 273 4.21 -17.20 3.34
C LEU A 273 5.16 -16.93 2.17
N SER A 274 5.74 -15.74 2.08
CA SER A 274 6.78 -15.44 1.09
C SER A 274 8.05 -16.25 1.35
N HIS A 275 8.45 -16.40 2.61
CA HIS A 275 9.59 -17.24 3.00
C HIS A 275 9.35 -18.70 2.60
N MET A 276 8.18 -19.26 2.91
CA MET A 276 7.78 -20.61 2.50
C MET A 276 7.86 -20.79 0.97
N PHE A 277 7.29 -19.85 0.21
CA PHE A 277 7.29 -19.91 -1.25
C PHE A 277 8.69 -19.86 -1.85
N LEU A 278 9.52 -18.89 -1.42
CA LEU A 278 10.88 -18.71 -1.96
C LEU A 278 11.78 -19.90 -1.63
N ARG A 279 11.66 -20.46 -0.42
CA ARG A 279 12.36 -21.71 -0.03
C ARG A 279 11.93 -22.89 -0.90
N ALA A 280 10.64 -23.03 -1.18
CA ALA A 280 10.13 -24.12 -2.00
C ALA A 280 10.59 -24.08 -3.46
N ILE A 281 10.84 -22.88 -4.02
CA ILE A 281 11.48 -22.74 -5.35
C ILE A 281 13.01 -22.82 -5.30
N GLY A 282 13.58 -23.17 -4.14
CA GLY A 282 15.01 -23.42 -3.95
C GLY A 282 15.87 -22.17 -3.84
N LEU A 283 15.31 -21.05 -3.37
CA LEU A 283 16.06 -19.84 -3.02
C LEU A 283 16.26 -19.77 -1.51
N SER A 284 17.32 -19.10 -1.08
CA SER A 284 17.57 -18.71 0.31
C SER A 284 17.14 -17.25 0.53
N PRO A 285 15.92 -16.98 1.03
CA PRO A 285 15.48 -15.63 1.37
C PRO A 285 16.02 -15.16 2.73
N GLY A 286 16.23 -13.85 2.87
CA GLY A 286 16.51 -13.22 4.16
C GLY A 286 16.53 -11.69 4.11
N SER A 287 16.70 -11.04 5.26
CA SER A 287 16.75 -9.56 5.33
C SER A 287 18.11 -9.02 4.87
N VAL A 288 18.11 -7.84 4.24
CA VAL A 288 19.32 -7.13 3.80
C VAL A 288 20.29 -6.93 4.98
N GLY A 289 21.59 -7.16 4.76
CA GLY A 289 22.65 -6.94 5.77
C GLY A 289 22.94 -8.13 6.69
N ARG A 290 22.18 -9.23 6.59
CA ARG A 290 22.47 -10.50 7.28
C ARG A 290 22.84 -11.54 6.23
N GLY A 291 23.98 -12.22 6.34
CA GLY A 291 24.31 -13.44 5.56
C GLY A 291 24.37 -13.35 4.03
N ASP A 292 24.70 -14.48 3.39
CA ASP A 292 24.65 -14.68 1.93
C ASP A 292 23.26 -15.23 1.55
N PHE A 293 22.38 -14.36 1.07
CA PHE A 293 21.03 -14.70 0.61
C PHE A 293 20.86 -14.58 -0.91
N ASP A 294 19.98 -15.41 -1.47
CA ASP A 294 19.64 -15.38 -2.89
C ASP A 294 18.60 -14.31 -3.22
N VAL A 295 17.79 -13.88 -2.25
CA VAL A 295 16.70 -12.91 -2.42
C VAL A 295 16.50 -12.17 -1.10
N PHE A 296 16.28 -10.86 -1.19
CA PHE A 296 16.26 -10.00 -0.02
C PHE A 296 14.85 -9.53 0.31
N PHE A 297 14.43 -9.66 1.56
CA PHE A 297 13.22 -9.00 2.04
C PHE A 297 13.51 -7.56 2.43
N GLU A 298 12.63 -6.65 2.00
CA GLU A 298 12.62 -5.26 2.45
C GLU A 298 11.22 -4.87 2.93
N VAL A 299 11.17 -4.20 4.08
CA VAL A 299 9.91 -3.74 4.67
C VAL A 299 9.48 -2.45 3.99
N VAL A 300 8.32 -2.48 3.36
CA VAL A 300 7.73 -1.32 2.67
C VAL A 300 6.30 -1.11 3.16
N PRO A 301 5.88 0.14 3.47
CA PRO A 301 4.49 0.42 3.78
C PRO A 301 3.56 -0.09 2.67
N PRO A 302 2.46 -0.82 2.99
CA PRO A 302 1.61 -1.46 1.98
C PRO A 302 1.26 -0.55 0.80
N VAL A 303 0.76 0.66 1.08
CA VAL A 303 0.31 1.62 0.07
C VAL A 303 1.42 2.14 -0.85
N LYS A 304 2.69 1.95 -0.49
CA LYS A 304 3.86 2.34 -1.27
C LYS A 304 4.42 1.21 -2.14
N MET A 305 4.06 -0.05 -1.87
CA MET A 305 4.61 -1.19 -2.62
C MET A 305 4.35 -1.12 -4.13
N PRO A 306 3.14 -0.77 -4.63
CA PRO A 306 2.90 -0.67 -6.07
C PRO A 306 3.77 0.39 -6.76
N GLU A 307 3.91 1.56 -6.11
CA GLU A 307 4.73 2.68 -6.59
C GLU A 307 6.22 2.28 -6.65
N PHE A 308 6.73 1.67 -5.57
CA PHE A 308 8.12 1.25 -5.47
C PHE A 308 8.45 0.10 -6.42
N LEU A 309 7.52 -0.82 -6.68
CA LEU A 309 7.72 -1.87 -7.69
C LEU A 309 7.89 -1.28 -9.11
N GLY A 310 7.18 -0.20 -9.43
CA GLY A 310 7.29 0.46 -10.74
C GLY A 310 8.60 1.23 -10.95
N THR A 311 9.18 1.74 -9.86
CA THR A 311 10.30 2.69 -9.87
C THR A 311 11.65 2.09 -9.48
N ASN A 312 11.67 1.05 -8.63
CA ASN A 312 12.89 0.38 -8.19
C ASN A 312 13.27 -0.77 -9.16
N PRO A 313 14.40 -0.70 -9.88
CA PRO A 313 14.85 -1.77 -10.78
C PRO A 313 15.27 -3.06 -10.07
N ASP A 314 15.50 -3.02 -8.76
CA ASP A 314 15.88 -4.17 -7.94
C ASP A 314 14.68 -4.84 -7.26
N ALA A 315 13.50 -4.23 -7.32
CA ALA A 315 12.27 -4.86 -6.86
C ALA A 315 11.81 -5.95 -7.83
N CYS A 316 11.69 -7.19 -7.35
CA CYS A 316 11.17 -8.31 -8.12
C CYS A 316 9.67 -8.55 -7.90
N GLY A 317 9.12 -8.11 -6.77
CA GLY A 317 7.72 -8.36 -6.42
C GLY A 317 7.42 -7.96 -4.98
N PHE A 318 6.20 -8.26 -4.54
CA PHE A 318 5.80 -8.07 -3.16
C PHE A 318 4.64 -9.00 -2.77
N MET A 319 4.46 -9.20 -1.46
CA MET A 319 3.27 -9.84 -0.90
C MET A 319 2.60 -8.90 0.09
N VAL A 320 1.30 -8.68 -0.08
CA VAL A 320 0.53 -7.71 0.72
C VAL A 320 -0.94 -8.09 0.77
N ALA A 321 -1.66 -7.56 1.77
CA ALA A 321 -3.11 -7.58 1.78
C ALA A 321 -3.69 -6.82 0.58
N GLU A 322 -4.79 -7.32 0.04
CA GLU A 322 -5.54 -6.64 -1.02
C GLU A 322 -6.09 -5.28 -0.53
N PRO A 323 -6.44 -4.33 -1.42
CA PRO A 323 -6.54 -4.43 -2.88
C PRO A 323 -5.25 -4.05 -3.63
N LEU A 324 -4.13 -3.91 -2.92
CA LEU A 324 -2.94 -3.25 -3.44
C LEU A 324 -2.23 -4.06 -4.54
N GLY A 325 -2.26 -5.40 -4.46
CA GLY A 325 -1.70 -6.26 -5.50
C GLY A 325 -2.59 -6.33 -6.74
N THR A 326 -3.91 -6.50 -6.58
CA THR A 326 -4.82 -6.47 -7.74
C THR A 326 -4.81 -5.10 -8.42
N LYS A 327 -4.68 -4.01 -7.64
CA LYS A 327 -4.45 -2.67 -8.20
C LYS A 327 -3.17 -2.58 -9.03
N ALA A 328 -2.03 -3.07 -8.52
CA ALA A 328 -0.77 -3.07 -9.27
C ALA A 328 -0.88 -3.87 -10.58
N ILE A 329 -1.64 -4.96 -10.59
CA ILE A 329 -1.94 -5.74 -11.80
C ILE A 329 -2.79 -4.93 -12.78
N ALA A 330 -3.86 -4.28 -12.29
CA ALA A 330 -4.74 -3.43 -13.08
C ALA A 330 -4.04 -2.20 -13.68
N GLU A 331 -2.99 -1.70 -13.02
CA GLU A 331 -2.11 -0.63 -13.50
C GLU A 331 -1.01 -1.14 -14.44
N GLY A 332 -0.91 -2.46 -14.62
CA GLY A 332 0.05 -3.09 -15.51
C GLY A 332 1.49 -3.13 -14.98
N SER A 333 1.73 -2.78 -13.72
CA SER A 333 3.08 -2.82 -13.11
C SER A 333 3.45 -4.23 -12.64
N ALA A 334 2.46 -5.07 -12.36
CA ALA A 334 2.65 -6.40 -11.79
C ALA A 334 1.84 -7.50 -12.50
N GLN A 335 2.18 -8.74 -12.17
CA GLN A 335 1.40 -9.95 -12.48
C GLN A 335 1.20 -10.79 -11.22
N GLN A 336 0.07 -11.49 -11.11
CA GLN A 336 -0.21 -12.34 -9.96
C GLN A 336 0.71 -13.57 -9.93
N LEU A 337 1.35 -13.80 -8.79
CA LEU A 337 1.97 -15.08 -8.48
C LEU A 337 0.91 -16.01 -7.89
N PHE A 338 0.45 -15.75 -6.67
CA PHE A 338 -0.56 -16.55 -6.00
C PHE A 338 -1.33 -15.72 -4.97
N LEU A 339 -2.51 -16.19 -4.61
CA LEU A 339 -3.28 -15.72 -3.47
C LEU A 339 -2.87 -16.51 -2.24
N SER A 340 -2.84 -15.87 -1.07
CA SER A 340 -2.41 -16.52 0.16
C SER A 340 -3.27 -17.74 0.53
N GLY A 341 -4.56 -17.74 0.17
CA GLY A 341 -5.46 -18.87 0.36
C GLY A 341 -5.08 -20.13 -0.43
N GLU A 342 -4.35 -19.99 -1.54
CA GLU A 342 -3.82 -21.13 -2.30
C GLU A 342 -2.69 -21.85 -1.55
N LEU A 343 -1.95 -21.11 -0.71
CA LEU A 343 -0.86 -21.66 0.11
C LEU A 343 -1.34 -22.10 1.49
N TRP A 344 -2.19 -21.29 2.12
CA TRP A 344 -2.77 -21.60 3.42
C TRP A 344 -4.24 -21.19 3.42
N SER A 345 -5.13 -22.10 3.09
CA SER A 345 -6.57 -21.77 3.08
C SER A 345 -7.07 -21.49 4.50
N ASN A 346 -7.94 -20.48 4.63
CA ASN A 346 -8.55 -20.00 5.86
C ASN A 346 -7.53 -19.53 6.93
N HIS A 347 -6.35 -19.09 6.52
CA HIS A 347 -5.32 -18.61 7.46
C HIS A 347 -5.72 -17.28 8.13
N PRO A 348 -5.38 -17.06 9.40
CA PRO A 348 -5.50 -15.73 10.02
C PRO A 348 -4.37 -14.82 9.51
N CYS A 349 -4.61 -13.50 9.55
CA CYS A 349 -3.58 -12.49 9.25
C CYS A 349 -3.73 -11.28 10.17
N CYS A 350 -4.72 -10.42 9.93
CA CYS A 350 -5.05 -9.32 10.83
C CYS A 350 -6.06 -9.77 11.90
N VAL A 351 -5.93 -9.17 13.08
CA VAL A 351 -6.76 -9.43 14.26
C VAL A 351 -7.27 -8.11 14.83
N VAL A 352 -8.31 -8.19 15.64
CA VAL A 352 -8.77 -7.08 16.47
C VAL A 352 -8.09 -7.23 17.84
N ALA A 353 -7.05 -6.44 18.05
CA ALA A 353 -6.37 -6.34 19.34
C ALA A 353 -6.95 -5.17 20.14
N MET A 354 -7.32 -5.40 21.40
CA MET A 354 -7.94 -4.41 22.27
C MET A 354 -7.25 -4.34 23.63
N ARG A 355 -7.13 -3.14 24.18
CA ARG A 355 -6.48 -2.89 25.48
C ARG A 355 -7.27 -3.52 26.63
N ASP A 356 -6.55 -4.14 27.58
CA ASP A 356 -7.16 -4.83 28.73
C ASP A 356 -8.02 -3.89 29.58
N GLU A 357 -7.62 -2.62 29.71
CA GLU A 357 -8.37 -1.61 30.45
C GLU A 357 -9.76 -1.36 29.89
N VAL A 358 -9.94 -1.41 28.56
CA VAL A 358 -11.24 -1.26 27.89
C VAL A 358 -12.08 -2.51 28.09
N ILE A 359 -11.49 -3.70 27.89
CA ILE A 359 -12.16 -4.99 28.09
C ILE A 359 -12.68 -5.14 29.52
N ALA A 360 -11.87 -4.79 30.51
CA ALA A 360 -12.21 -4.94 31.91
C ALA A 360 -13.28 -3.95 32.37
N SER A 361 -13.25 -2.71 31.87
CA SER A 361 -14.15 -1.64 32.32
C SER A 361 -15.49 -1.61 31.57
N HIS A 362 -15.53 -2.04 30.30
CA HIS A 362 -16.71 -1.94 29.45
C HIS A 362 -17.00 -3.23 28.65
N PRO A 363 -17.09 -4.41 29.30
CA PRO A 363 -17.28 -5.69 28.60
C PRO A 363 -18.54 -5.74 27.73
N THR A 364 -19.63 -5.07 28.13
CA THR A 364 -20.85 -4.97 27.31
C THR A 364 -20.60 -4.25 25.99
N ALA A 365 -19.82 -3.17 26.01
CA ALA A 365 -19.46 -2.43 24.81
C ALA A 365 -18.51 -3.19 23.90
N VAL A 366 -17.59 -3.95 24.49
CA VAL A 366 -16.74 -4.88 23.73
C VAL A 366 -17.59 -5.96 23.05
N GLN A 367 -18.57 -6.54 23.75
CA GLN A 367 -19.46 -7.55 23.18
C GLN A 367 -20.31 -7.00 22.03
N GLU A 368 -20.88 -5.80 22.20
CA GLU A 368 -21.66 -5.13 21.15
C GLU A 368 -20.79 -4.81 19.94
N PHE A 369 -19.58 -4.28 20.16
CA PHE A 369 -18.62 -3.98 19.09
C PHE A 369 -18.21 -5.23 18.31
N VAL A 370 -17.88 -6.33 19.00
CA VAL A 370 -17.54 -7.61 18.36
C VAL A 370 -18.74 -8.16 17.57
N GLY A 371 -19.94 -8.12 18.12
CA GLY A 371 -21.16 -8.54 17.42
C GLY A 371 -21.41 -7.72 16.14
N ALA A 372 -21.23 -6.41 16.22
CA ALA A 372 -21.41 -5.51 15.09
C ALA A 372 -20.35 -5.72 13.99
N LEU A 373 -19.10 -6.05 14.35
CA LEU A 373 -18.06 -6.44 13.39
C LEU A 373 -18.39 -7.76 12.67
N VAL A 374 -18.91 -8.76 13.39
CA VAL A 374 -19.36 -10.02 12.79
C VAL A 374 -20.53 -9.81 11.83
N GLU A 375 -21.48 -8.92 12.17
CA GLU A 375 -22.55 -8.54 11.26
C GLU A 375 -22.03 -7.82 10.01
N ALA A 376 -21.09 -6.88 10.17
CA ALA A 376 -20.42 -6.22 9.06
C ALA A 376 -19.67 -7.23 8.16
N GLY A 377 -19.03 -8.23 8.76
CA GLY A 377 -18.38 -9.32 8.03
C GLY A 377 -19.34 -10.16 7.19
N ARG A 378 -20.50 -10.51 7.74
CA ARG A 378 -21.58 -11.19 7.00
C ARG A 378 -22.14 -10.30 5.88
N PHE A 379 -22.29 -8.99 6.13
CA PHE A 379 -22.74 -8.04 5.12
C PHE A 379 -21.80 -8.04 3.90
N ILE A 380 -20.48 -8.01 4.11
CA ILE A 380 -19.49 -8.03 3.03
C ILE A 380 -19.65 -9.30 2.18
N ALA A 381 -19.74 -10.47 2.82
CA ALA A 381 -19.88 -11.75 2.13
C ALA A 381 -21.20 -11.85 1.34
N GLN A 382 -22.30 -11.30 1.85
CA GLN A 382 -23.61 -11.34 1.20
C GLN A 382 -23.80 -10.27 0.12
N LYS A 383 -23.11 -9.13 0.24
CA LYS A 383 -23.28 -7.95 -0.62
C LYS A 383 -21.94 -7.38 -1.08
N PRO A 384 -21.10 -8.17 -1.78
CA PRO A 384 -19.75 -7.75 -2.17
C PRO A 384 -19.74 -6.50 -3.06
N GLU A 385 -20.79 -6.28 -3.87
CA GLU A 385 -20.92 -5.07 -4.70
C GLU A 385 -21.02 -3.79 -3.85
N THR A 386 -21.99 -3.73 -2.95
CA THR A 386 -22.18 -2.59 -2.06
C THR A 386 -20.99 -2.43 -1.10
N ALA A 387 -20.42 -3.54 -0.64
CA ALA A 387 -19.22 -3.51 0.19
C ALA A 387 -18.01 -2.92 -0.55
N ALA A 388 -17.88 -3.15 -1.85
CA ALA A 388 -16.82 -2.53 -2.67
C ALA A 388 -16.98 -1.00 -2.76
N GLU A 389 -18.20 -0.48 -2.91
CA GLU A 389 -18.45 0.97 -2.91
C GLU A 389 -18.10 1.62 -1.57
N ILE A 390 -18.55 1.00 -0.47
CA ILE A 390 -18.22 1.42 0.90
C ILE A 390 -16.70 1.37 1.11
N GLY A 391 -16.07 0.29 0.67
CA GLY A 391 -14.65 0.05 0.85
C GLY A 391 -13.77 1.04 0.11
N VAL A 392 -14.13 1.46 -1.11
CA VAL A 392 -13.40 2.55 -1.80
C VAL A 392 -13.45 3.84 -0.98
N SER A 393 -14.63 4.20 -0.47
CA SER A 393 -14.81 5.41 0.34
C SER A 393 -14.05 5.36 1.67
N PHE A 394 -13.92 4.17 2.25
CA PHE A 394 -13.24 3.96 3.54
C PHE A 394 -11.72 3.84 3.41
N LEU A 395 -11.25 3.10 2.39
CA LEU A 395 -9.83 2.80 2.19
C LEU A 395 -9.10 3.90 1.40
N ASP A 396 -9.80 4.69 0.60
CA ASP A 396 -9.23 5.80 -0.17
C ASP A 396 -10.12 7.07 -0.10
N PRO A 397 -10.38 7.61 1.11
CA PRO A 397 -11.33 8.71 1.29
C PRO A 397 -10.93 10.01 0.57
N LYS A 398 -9.64 10.17 0.25
CA LYS A 398 -9.09 11.33 -0.47
C LYS A 398 -8.83 11.05 -1.95
N GLY A 399 -9.07 9.83 -2.44
CA GLY A 399 -8.76 9.42 -3.81
C GLY A 399 -7.26 9.42 -4.14
N LEU A 400 -6.39 9.38 -3.13
CA LEU A 400 -4.93 9.45 -3.31
C LEU A 400 -4.34 8.11 -3.74
N LEU A 401 -4.98 7.00 -3.40
CA LEU A 401 -4.59 5.69 -3.89
C LEU A 401 -5.07 5.48 -5.33
N GLY A 402 -6.15 6.14 -5.75
CA GLY A 402 -6.79 5.89 -7.04
C GLY A 402 -7.53 4.56 -7.07
N LEU A 403 -8.02 4.11 -5.90
CA LEU A 403 -8.69 2.82 -5.78
C LEU A 403 -10.06 2.86 -6.48
N LYS A 404 -10.35 1.86 -7.32
CA LYS A 404 -11.59 1.78 -8.09
C LYS A 404 -12.51 0.68 -7.58
N VAL A 405 -13.83 0.89 -7.66
CA VAL A 405 -14.85 -0.09 -7.26
C VAL A 405 -14.70 -1.45 -7.98
N PRO A 406 -14.43 -1.52 -9.30
CA PRO A 406 -14.20 -2.80 -9.98
C PRO A 406 -13.07 -3.63 -9.38
N ILE A 407 -11.97 -2.98 -8.97
CA ILE A 407 -10.83 -3.65 -8.31
C ILE A 407 -11.31 -4.29 -7.01
N LEU A 408 -11.96 -3.51 -6.15
CA LEU A 408 -12.39 -4.01 -4.84
C LEU A 408 -13.50 -5.07 -4.97
N ARG A 409 -14.42 -4.91 -5.93
CA ARG A 409 -15.43 -5.93 -6.28
C ARG A 409 -14.79 -7.25 -6.67
N ASN A 410 -13.75 -7.22 -7.52
CA ASN A 410 -13.03 -8.42 -7.92
C ASN A 410 -12.38 -9.09 -6.70
N VAL A 411 -11.69 -8.32 -5.86
CA VAL A 411 -11.06 -8.80 -4.62
C VAL A 411 -12.07 -9.50 -3.70
N LEU A 412 -13.25 -8.90 -3.50
CA LEU A 412 -14.27 -9.45 -2.59
C LEU A 412 -15.01 -10.66 -3.16
N LYS A 413 -14.91 -10.92 -4.46
CA LYS A 413 -15.52 -12.09 -5.12
C LYS A 413 -14.52 -13.23 -5.38
N GLU A 414 -13.25 -13.01 -5.09
CA GLU A 414 -12.20 -13.97 -5.33
C GLU A 414 -12.36 -15.20 -4.42
N ALA A 415 -12.44 -16.40 -5.01
CA ALA A 415 -12.82 -17.62 -4.29
C ALA A 415 -11.79 -18.04 -3.23
N GLN A 416 -10.50 -17.81 -3.51
CA GLN A 416 -9.39 -18.00 -2.56
C GLN A 416 -8.95 -16.68 -1.91
N GLY A 417 -9.75 -15.62 -2.09
CA GLY A 417 -9.51 -14.28 -1.58
C GLY A 417 -9.95 -14.12 -0.13
N ILE A 418 -10.15 -12.85 0.26
CA ILE A 418 -10.51 -12.46 1.63
C ILE A 418 -11.85 -13.07 2.06
N ARG A 419 -11.91 -13.51 3.31
CA ARG A 419 -13.14 -13.99 3.96
C ARG A 419 -13.43 -13.23 5.22
N THR A 420 -14.68 -12.78 5.33
CA THR A 420 -15.17 -11.96 6.45
C THR A 420 -16.36 -12.59 7.16
N ASP A 421 -16.80 -13.77 6.72
CA ASP A 421 -17.95 -14.52 7.25
C ASP A 421 -17.60 -15.46 8.41
N ASP A 422 -16.32 -15.72 8.64
CA ASP A 422 -15.79 -16.51 9.76
C ASP A 422 -14.63 -15.76 10.43
N LEU A 423 -14.95 -15.03 11.50
CA LEU A 423 -14.01 -14.18 12.24
C LEU A 423 -13.55 -14.81 13.56
N PHE A 424 -13.86 -16.08 13.80
CA PHE A 424 -13.54 -16.75 15.06
C PHE A 424 -12.03 -17.03 15.18
N PRO A 425 -11.35 -16.60 16.28
CA PRO A 425 -9.94 -16.91 16.50
C PRO A 425 -9.68 -18.40 16.70
N VAL A 426 -8.70 -18.95 15.98
CA VAL A 426 -8.25 -20.34 16.11
C VAL A 426 -6.84 -20.32 16.70
N VAL A 427 -6.71 -20.80 17.94
CA VAL A 427 -5.46 -20.72 18.72
C VAL A 427 -4.35 -21.52 18.06
N GLU A 428 -4.67 -22.68 17.49
CA GLU A 428 -3.72 -23.55 16.81
C GLU A 428 -3.08 -22.90 15.57
N ASP A 429 -3.83 -22.01 14.89
CA ASP A 429 -3.31 -21.27 13.75
C ASP A 429 -2.32 -20.19 14.20
N LEU A 430 -2.59 -19.52 15.34
CA LEU A 430 -1.66 -18.56 15.94
C LEU A 430 -0.40 -19.25 16.46
N ASP A 431 -0.52 -20.46 17.00
CA ASP A 431 0.61 -21.27 17.43
C ASP A 431 1.51 -21.65 16.25
N ARG A 432 0.90 -22.10 15.14
CA ARG A 432 1.63 -22.36 13.89
C ARG A 432 2.40 -21.14 13.38
N ILE A 433 1.82 -19.95 13.52
CA ILE A 433 2.47 -18.69 13.13
C ILE A 433 3.72 -18.42 13.98
N GLN A 434 3.60 -18.41 15.31
CA GLN A 434 4.78 -18.17 16.17
C GLN A 434 5.83 -19.27 16.01
N ASP A 435 5.41 -20.52 15.80
CA ASP A 435 6.31 -21.65 15.61
C ASP A 435 7.20 -21.46 14.38
N TYR A 436 6.60 -21.14 13.24
CA TYR A 436 7.36 -20.93 12.01
C TYR A 436 8.21 -19.66 12.10
N MET A 437 7.66 -18.55 12.59
CA MET A 437 8.39 -17.28 12.66
C MET A 437 9.59 -17.37 13.58
N VAL A 438 9.46 -18.02 14.75
CA VAL A 438 10.56 -18.15 15.71
C VAL A 438 11.58 -19.19 15.24
N ASN A 439 11.14 -20.36 14.77
CA ASN A 439 12.05 -21.47 14.48
C ASN A 439 12.68 -21.42 13.08
N GLU A 440 11.94 -20.96 12.07
CA GLU A 440 12.39 -21.00 10.67
C GLU A 440 12.93 -19.66 10.18
N ILE A 441 12.35 -18.55 10.64
CA ILE A 441 12.75 -17.19 10.24
C ILE A 441 13.68 -16.55 11.28
N GLY A 442 13.48 -16.85 12.56
CA GLY A 442 14.25 -16.26 13.66
C GLY A 442 13.73 -14.90 14.12
N VAL A 443 12.43 -14.62 13.95
CA VAL A 443 11.79 -13.35 14.36
C VAL A 443 10.62 -13.58 15.32
N GLY A 444 10.34 -12.58 16.17
CA GLY A 444 9.26 -12.64 17.16
C GLY A 444 9.61 -13.46 18.41
N SER A 445 8.60 -13.78 19.22
CA SER A 445 8.77 -14.53 20.47
C SER A 445 7.54 -15.39 20.73
N ARG A 446 7.75 -16.55 21.37
CA ARG A 446 6.65 -17.43 21.80
C ARG A 446 5.92 -16.82 22.99
N ILE A 447 4.59 -16.85 22.96
CA ILE A 447 3.73 -16.38 24.05
C ILE A 447 2.78 -17.47 24.52
N ASN A 448 2.18 -17.26 25.69
CA ASN A 448 1.04 -18.07 26.12
C ASN A 448 -0.23 -17.54 25.42
N LEU A 449 -0.67 -18.26 24.39
CA LEU A 449 -1.82 -17.88 23.58
C LEU A 449 -3.15 -17.91 24.35
N GLU A 450 -3.32 -18.83 25.31
CA GLU A 450 -4.52 -18.89 26.16
C GLU A 450 -4.68 -17.63 27.00
N LYS A 451 -3.57 -17.00 27.41
CA LYS A 451 -3.61 -15.71 28.13
C LYS A 451 -3.81 -14.54 27.19
N PHE A 452 -3.45 -14.66 25.93
CA PHE A 452 -3.48 -13.57 24.95
C PHE A 452 -4.84 -13.47 24.24
N VAL A 453 -5.48 -14.60 23.96
CA VAL A 453 -6.74 -14.68 23.23
C VAL A 453 -7.92 -14.69 24.21
N ASP A 454 -8.82 -13.72 24.11
CA ASP A 454 -10.06 -13.68 24.89
C ASP A 454 -11.24 -14.11 24.00
N LEU A 455 -11.56 -15.40 24.06
CA LEU A 455 -12.60 -16.01 23.20
C LEU A 455 -14.03 -15.65 23.61
N ARG A 456 -14.26 -15.10 24.81
CA ARG A 456 -15.62 -14.91 25.36
C ARG A 456 -16.53 -14.12 24.40
N PHE A 457 -15.98 -13.08 23.80
CA PHE A 457 -16.73 -12.21 22.89
C PHE A 457 -16.98 -12.85 21.52
N ALA A 458 -15.96 -13.54 20.99
CA ALA A 458 -16.04 -14.22 19.70
C ALA A 458 -16.94 -15.47 19.75
N GLU A 459 -16.93 -16.24 20.84
CA GLU A 459 -17.82 -17.38 21.06
C GLU A 459 -19.28 -16.94 21.01
N ALA A 460 -19.62 -15.87 21.73
CA ALA A 460 -20.97 -15.32 21.75
C ALA A 460 -21.41 -14.77 20.38
N ALA A 461 -20.52 -14.12 19.63
CA ALA A 461 -20.86 -13.46 18.37
C ALA A 461 -20.84 -14.40 17.14
N CYS A 462 -19.90 -15.35 17.10
CA CYS A 462 -19.69 -16.25 15.96
C CYS A 462 -20.33 -17.63 16.14
N GLY A 463 -20.50 -18.10 17.39
CA GLY A 463 -20.91 -19.48 17.67
C GLY A 463 -19.82 -20.54 17.40
N GLY A 464 -18.54 -20.12 17.39
CA GLY A 464 -17.38 -20.96 17.05
C GLY A 464 -16.88 -20.75 15.62
N SER A 465 -15.84 -21.50 15.23
CA SER A 465 -15.36 -21.49 13.84
C SER A 465 -16.10 -22.50 12.99
N LEU A 466 -16.47 -22.10 11.78
CA LEU A 466 -17.14 -22.95 10.79
C LEU A 466 -16.16 -23.71 9.90
N GLN A 467 -14.90 -23.29 9.82
CA GLN A 467 -13.92 -23.86 8.90
C GLN A 467 -12.50 -23.93 9.46
N ARG A 468 -11.86 -25.08 9.26
CA ARG A 468 -10.44 -25.30 9.61
C ARG A 468 -9.52 -24.66 8.56
N SER A 469 -8.37 -24.18 9.02
CA SER A 469 -7.28 -23.80 8.15
C SER A 469 -6.54 -25.04 7.63
N MET A 470 -5.91 -24.91 6.46
CA MET A 470 -5.11 -25.97 5.86
C MET A 470 -3.94 -25.37 5.11
N LEU A 471 -2.72 -25.72 5.52
CA LEU A 471 -1.50 -25.41 4.80
C LEU A 471 -1.32 -26.42 3.67
N HIS A 472 -1.21 -25.93 2.43
CA HIS A 472 -1.09 -26.74 1.23
C HIS A 472 0.37 -26.91 0.82
N ASP A 473 0.65 -27.95 0.03
CA ASP A 473 1.98 -28.12 -0.55
C ASP A 473 2.24 -27.04 -1.61
N VAL A 474 3.34 -26.30 -1.45
CA VAL A 474 3.77 -25.25 -2.38
C VAL A 474 3.97 -25.79 -3.80
N SER A 475 4.27 -27.09 -3.96
CA SER A 475 4.41 -27.73 -5.27
C SER A 475 3.17 -27.55 -6.16
N SER A 476 1.97 -27.53 -5.55
CA SER A 476 0.71 -27.30 -6.24
C SER A 476 0.59 -25.87 -6.80
N ILE A 477 1.10 -24.87 -6.07
CA ILE A 477 1.15 -23.47 -6.51
C ILE A 477 2.11 -23.32 -7.68
N ILE A 478 3.29 -23.95 -7.59
CA ILE A 478 4.30 -23.91 -8.65
C ILE A 478 3.75 -24.55 -9.94
N ALA A 479 3.02 -25.66 -9.82
CA ALA A 479 2.35 -26.28 -10.95
C ALA A 479 1.29 -25.34 -11.56
N ASN A 480 0.43 -24.74 -10.73
CA ASN A 480 -0.62 -23.82 -11.15
C ASN A 480 -0.06 -22.56 -11.84
N LEU A 481 1.08 -22.02 -11.37
CA LEU A 481 1.76 -20.88 -11.99
C LEU A 481 2.06 -21.13 -13.48
N SER A 482 2.40 -22.36 -13.84
CA SER A 482 2.74 -22.76 -15.21
C SER A 482 1.51 -23.03 -16.09
N THR A 483 0.37 -23.37 -15.48
CA THR A 483 -0.87 -23.76 -16.18
C THR A 483 -1.96 -22.69 -16.19
N ARG A 484 -1.84 -21.60 -15.41
CA ARG A 484 -2.79 -20.48 -15.44
C ARG A 484 -2.99 -19.97 -16.86
N THR A 485 -4.24 -19.90 -17.28
CA THR A 485 -4.59 -19.50 -18.64
C THR A 485 -4.27 -18.02 -18.85
N LYS A 486 -4.09 -17.63 -20.12
CA LYS A 486 -3.90 -16.21 -20.47
C LYS A 486 -5.12 -15.37 -20.06
N GLU A 487 -6.32 -15.96 -20.10
CA GLU A 487 -7.60 -15.35 -19.69
C GLU A 487 -7.66 -15.04 -18.18
N GLU A 488 -7.18 -15.95 -17.32
CA GLU A 488 -7.11 -15.70 -15.87
C GLU A 488 -6.14 -14.56 -15.52
N ARG A 489 -5.04 -14.44 -16.30
CA ARG A 489 -4.06 -13.36 -16.12
C ARG A 489 -4.54 -12.02 -16.68
N SER A 490 -5.33 -12.01 -17.75
CA SER A 490 -5.84 -10.78 -18.36
C SER A 490 -7.00 -10.18 -17.58
N GLY A 491 -7.86 -10.99 -16.94
CA GLY A 491 -9.05 -10.50 -16.25
C GLY A 491 -8.78 -9.40 -15.20
N LYS A 492 -7.76 -9.59 -14.34
CA LYS A 492 -7.36 -8.57 -13.34
C LYS A 492 -6.71 -7.34 -13.96
N ALA A 493 -5.98 -7.50 -15.08
CA ALA A 493 -5.39 -6.37 -15.79
C ALA A 493 -6.48 -5.47 -16.41
N MET A 494 -7.62 -6.03 -16.82
CA MET A 494 -8.73 -5.27 -17.39
C MET A 494 -9.60 -4.52 -16.36
N LEU A 495 -9.37 -4.70 -15.05
CA LEU A 495 -10.16 -4.00 -14.02
C LEU A 495 -9.90 -2.48 -13.99
N GLY A 496 -8.70 -2.06 -14.40
CA GLY A 496 -8.31 -0.65 -14.43
C GLY A 496 -9.04 0.17 -15.50
N ILE A 497 -9.60 -0.51 -16.50
CA ILE A 497 -10.23 0.06 -17.69
C ILE A 497 -11.75 -0.09 -17.70
N GLU A 498 -12.35 -0.76 -16.70
CA GLU A 498 -13.79 -0.75 -16.52
C GLU A 498 -14.30 0.67 -16.20
N GLY A 499 -15.38 1.08 -16.86
CA GLY A 499 -15.95 2.40 -16.67
C GLY A 499 -16.87 2.85 -17.80
N LYS A 500 -17.16 4.16 -17.82
CA LYS A 500 -17.98 4.79 -18.87
C LYS A 500 -17.09 5.37 -19.96
N TYR A 501 -17.48 5.14 -21.21
CA TYR A 501 -16.75 5.58 -22.40
C TYR A 501 -17.66 6.36 -23.33
N LEU A 502 -17.16 7.48 -23.86
CA LEU A 502 -17.75 8.13 -25.02
C LEU A 502 -17.30 7.38 -26.27
N THR A 503 -18.25 6.92 -27.08
CA THR A 503 -17.95 6.23 -28.35
C THR A 503 -18.11 7.14 -29.55
N PHE A 504 -17.32 6.92 -30.58
CA PHE A 504 -17.35 7.66 -31.83
C PHE A 504 -16.91 6.79 -33.01
N LYS A 505 -17.19 7.27 -34.23
CA LYS A 505 -16.88 6.57 -35.48
C LYS A 505 -15.72 7.22 -36.21
N LEU A 506 -14.89 6.37 -36.81
CA LEU A 506 -13.98 6.71 -37.90
C LEU A 506 -14.14 5.64 -38.98
N ASP A 507 -14.60 6.04 -40.16
CA ASP A 507 -14.96 5.13 -41.24
C ASP A 507 -15.98 4.06 -40.76
N SER A 508 -15.64 2.79 -40.90
CA SER A 508 -16.48 1.64 -40.52
C SER A 508 -16.24 1.15 -39.09
N GLN A 509 -15.35 1.78 -38.34
CA GLN A 509 -14.92 1.34 -37.00
C GLN A 509 -15.41 2.27 -35.89
N GLU A 510 -15.67 1.68 -34.73
CA GLU A 510 -16.04 2.40 -33.50
C GLU A 510 -14.90 2.41 -32.49
N TYR A 511 -14.69 3.57 -31.91
CA TYR A 511 -13.64 3.86 -30.93
C TYR A 511 -14.26 4.40 -29.65
N GLY A 512 -13.56 4.23 -28.53
CA GLY A 512 -14.00 4.71 -27.22
C GLY A 512 -12.93 5.51 -26.48
N LEU A 513 -13.35 6.58 -25.81
CA LEU A 513 -12.53 7.38 -24.91
C LEU A 513 -13.13 7.38 -23.52
N GLY A 514 -12.30 7.27 -22.49
CA GLY A 514 -12.76 7.35 -21.11
C GLY A 514 -13.51 8.65 -20.87
N ILE A 515 -14.76 8.57 -20.39
CA ILE A 515 -15.66 9.73 -20.29
C ILE A 515 -15.06 10.85 -19.42
N LEU A 516 -14.22 10.49 -18.44
CA LEU A 516 -13.59 11.44 -17.53
C LEU A 516 -12.56 12.34 -18.22
N SER A 517 -11.97 11.90 -19.33
CA SER A 517 -11.07 12.74 -20.14
C SER A 517 -11.80 13.69 -21.08
N VAL A 518 -13.11 13.50 -21.32
CA VAL A 518 -13.89 14.33 -22.24
C VAL A 518 -14.43 15.55 -21.51
N LYS A 519 -14.16 16.75 -22.04
CA LYS A 519 -14.67 18.01 -21.49
C LYS A 519 -15.94 18.48 -22.18
N GLU A 520 -15.95 18.47 -23.50
CA GLU A 520 -17.13 18.82 -24.30
C GLU A 520 -17.01 18.29 -25.72
N ILE A 521 -18.16 18.18 -26.40
CA ILE A 521 -18.25 17.84 -27.82
C ILE A 521 -18.79 19.08 -28.52
N ILE A 522 -18.07 19.55 -29.54
CA ILE A 522 -18.45 20.74 -30.31
C ILE A 522 -18.51 20.40 -31.80
N GLY A 523 -19.32 21.15 -32.55
CA GLY A 523 -19.26 21.10 -34.01
C GLY A 523 -17.94 21.65 -34.54
N VAL A 524 -17.59 21.29 -35.77
CA VAL A 524 -16.38 21.84 -36.41
C VAL A 524 -16.51 23.36 -36.55
N MET A 525 -15.46 24.07 -36.16
CA MET A 525 -15.35 25.53 -36.24
C MET A 525 -14.11 25.92 -37.05
N PRO A 526 -13.94 27.20 -37.43
CA PRO A 526 -12.78 27.65 -38.18
C PRO A 526 -11.47 27.28 -37.48
N ILE A 527 -10.60 26.55 -38.19
CA ILE A 527 -9.29 26.11 -37.69
C ILE A 527 -8.21 26.99 -38.30
N THR A 528 -7.40 27.61 -37.46
CA THR A 528 -6.22 28.37 -37.89
C THR A 528 -5.05 27.40 -38.05
N THR A 529 -4.61 27.19 -39.30
CA THR A 529 -3.53 26.26 -39.64
C THR A 529 -2.18 26.73 -39.09
N ILE A 530 -1.37 25.79 -38.61
CA ILE A 530 -0.03 26.08 -38.11
C ILE A 530 1.01 25.56 -39.10
N PRO A 531 1.98 26.39 -39.53
CA PRO A 531 3.02 25.93 -40.44
C PRO A 531 3.91 24.84 -39.81
N LYS A 532 4.39 23.92 -40.65
CA LYS A 532 5.37 22.87 -40.28
C LYS A 532 4.90 21.87 -39.22
N THR A 533 3.58 21.70 -39.05
CA THR A 533 3.03 20.60 -38.24
C THR A 533 2.84 19.33 -39.07
N PRO A 534 2.80 18.14 -38.45
CA PRO A 534 2.38 16.92 -39.13
C PRO A 534 0.99 17.06 -39.76
N SER A 535 0.70 16.29 -40.81
CA SER A 535 -0.55 16.39 -41.58
C SER A 535 -1.81 16.18 -40.74
N PHE A 536 -1.75 15.34 -39.71
CA PHE A 536 -2.86 15.08 -38.80
C PHE A 536 -3.10 16.23 -37.80
N VAL A 537 -2.21 17.20 -37.67
CA VAL A 537 -2.42 18.41 -36.85
C VAL A 537 -3.03 19.47 -37.74
N LYS A 538 -4.34 19.70 -37.63
CA LYS A 538 -5.06 20.65 -38.50
C LYS A 538 -4.79 22.10 -38.11
N GLY A 539 -4.43 22.36 -36.86
CA GLY A 539 -4.08 23.70 -36.36
C GLY A 539 -4.64 23.95 -34.98
N VAL A 540 -5.09 25.18 -34.72
CA VAL A 540 -5.74 25.58 -33.46
C VAL A 540 -7.12 26.18 -33.70
N ILE A 541 -7.99 26.02 -32.71
CA ILE A 541 -9.29 26.67 -32.63
C ILE A 541 -9.32 27.63 -31.44
N ASN A 542 -10.19 28.63 -31.50
CA ASN A 542 -10.49 29.47 -30.33
C ASN A 542 -11.81 29.01 -29.72
N LEU A 543 -11.72 28.33 -28.57
CA LEU A 543 -12.87 27.88 -27.81
C LEU A 543 -13.02 28.72 -26.54
N ARG A 544 -14.01 29.63 -26.54
CA ARG A 544 -14.31 30.54 -25.41
C ARG A 544 -13.10 31.33 -24.91
N GLY A 545 -12.27 31.83 -25.84
CA GLY A 545 -11.07 32.61 -25.54
C GLY A 545 -9.82 31.78 -25.25
N LYS A 546 -9.93 30.43 -25.25
CA LYS A 546 -8.79 29.52 -25.09
C LYS A 546 -8.36 28.99 -26.45
N VAL A 547 -7.04 28.96 -26.68
CA VAL A 547 -6.44 28.36 -27.87
C VAL A 547 -6.35 26.85 -27.63
N ILE A 548 -7.08 26.08 -28.42
CA ILE A 548 -7.10 24.61 -28.32
C ILE A 548 -6.50 24.03 -29.59
N PRO A 549 -5.41 23.25 -29.52
CA PRO A 549 -4.91 22.55 -30.68
C PRO A 549 -5.88 21.45 -31.12
N VAL A 550 -6.00 21.23 -32.44
CA VAL A 550 -6.95 20.28 -33.02
C VAL A 550 -6.26 19.32 -33.98
N LEU A 551 -6.53 18.03 -33.79
CA LEU A 551 -5.98 16.93 -34.57
C LEU A 551 -7.10 16.17 -35.29
N ASP A 552 -6.80 15.67 -36.48
CA ASP A 552 -7.69 14.78 -37.23
C ASP A 552 -7.29 13.32 -36.99
N LEU A 553 -8.16 12.56 -36.32
CA LEU A 553 -7.88 11.16 -35.99
C LEU A 553 -7.88 10.25 -37.22
N ARG A 554 -8.60 10.59 -38.30
CA ARG A 554 -8.51 9.83 -39.55
C ARG A 554 -7.08 9.88 -40.06
N LEU A 555 -6.52 11.08 -40.16
CA LEU A 555 -5.15 11.29 -40.63
C LEU A 555 -4.12 10.67 -39.68
N LYS A 556 -4.33 10.76 -38.36
CA LYS A 556 -3.45 10.13 -37.36
C LYS A 556 -3.41 8.61 -37.49
N PHE A 557 -4.54 7.97 -37.80
CA PHE A 557 -4.64 6.52 -37.99
C PHE A 557 -4.40 6.08 -39.45
N GLY A 558 -3.94 6.98 -40.33
CA GLY A 558 -3.62 6.66 -41.72
C GLY A 558 -4.84 6.44 -42.63
N LEU A 559 -6.03 6.88 -42.21
CA LEU A 559 -7.25 6.87 -43.02
C LEU A 559 -7.28 8.08 -43.97
N ALA A 560 -8.00 7.94 -45.08
CA ALA A 560 -8.16 9.02 -46.06
C ALA A 560 -8.94 10.20 -45.46
N GLU A 561 -8.49 11.43 -45.75
CA GLU A 561 -9.17 12.66 -45.35
C GLU A 561 -10.59 12.73 -45.96
N LEU A 562 -11.55 13.21 -45.19
CA LEU A 562 -12.91 13.48 -45.64
C LEU A 562 -13.28 14.93 -45.37
N GLY A 563 -14.09 15.52 -46.25
CA GLY A 563 -14.66 16.84 -46.02
C GLY A 563 -15.57 16.82 -44.79
N TYR A 564 -15.40 17.82 -43.92
CA TYR A 564 -16.20 17.93 -42.71
C TYR A 564 -17.65 18.25 -43.04
N ASN A 565 -18.58 17.57 -42.36
CA ASN A 565 -20.02 17.75 -42.53
C ASN A 565 -20.69 18.03 -41.18
N GLU A 566 -22.01 18.15 -41.15
CA GLU A 566 -22.79 18.47 -39.93
C GLU A 566 -22.67 17.42 -38.82
N ARG A 567 -22.26 16.18 -39.14
CA ARG A 567 -22.02 15.11 -38.15
C ARG A 567 -20.61 15.11 -37.60
N THR A 568 -19.66 15.68 -38.37
CA THR A 568 -18.27 15.81 -37.95
C THR A 568 -18.19 16.71 -36.73
N CYS A 569 -17.49 16.25 -35.70
CA CYS A 569 -17.38 16.96 -34.43
C CYS A 569 -15.95 16.91 -33.89
N ILE A 570 -15.64 17.89 -33.04
CA ILE A 570 -14.40 17.97 -32.28
C ILE A 570 -14.73 17.53 -30.85
N ILE A 571 -14.11 16.46 -30.39
CA ILE A 571 -14.16 16.06 -28.98
C ILE A 571 -13.01 16.78 -28.29
N VAL A 572 -13.33 17.65 -27.33
CA VAL A 572 -12.34 18.34 -26.51
C VAL A 572 -12.00 17.42 -25.35
N ILE A 573 -10.75 16.96 -25.33
CA ILE A 573 -10.19 16.06 -24.33
C ILE A 573 -9.16 16.79 -23.46
N GLU A 574 -9.03 16.31 -22.24
CA GLU A 574 -7.97 16.71 -21.31
C GLU A 574 -6.93 15.59 -21.23
N ILE A 575 -5.67 15.98 -21.39
CA ILE A 575 -4.50 15.09 -21.34
C ILE A 575 -3.49 15.55 -20.31
N ASN A 576 -2.82 14.60 -19.68
CA ASN A 576 -1.79 14.87 -18.69
C ASN A 576 -0.44 15.17 -19.38
N GLY A 577 -0.06 16.44 -19.43
CA GLY A 577 1.26 16.86 -19.92
C GLY A 577 2.31 16.96 -18.81
N ARG A 578 3.59 17.01 -19.18
CA ARG A 578 4.71 17.21 -18.22
C ARG A 578 4.67 18.55 -17.46
N SER A 579 3.96 19.55 -17.99
CA SER A 579 3.82 20.90 -17.41
C SER A 579 2.41 21.20 -16.87
N GLY A 580 1.58 20.17 -16.70
CA GLY A 580 0.18 20.28 -16.28
C GLY A 580 -0.79 19.74 -17.32
N THR A 581 -2.08 19.87 -17.03
CA THR A 581 -3.15 19.38 -17.90
C THR A 581 -3.33 20.28 -19.11
N ILE A 582 -3.37 19.67 -20.30
CA ILE A 582 -3.54 20.36 -21.58
C ILE A 582 -4.89 19.95 -22.16
N HIS A 583 -5.60 20.91 -22.76
CA HIS A 583 -6.81 20.61 -23.53
C HIS A 583 -6.46 20.47 -25.00
N SER A 584 -6.96 19.42 -25.64
CA SER A 584 -6.78 19.19 -27.08
C SER A 584 -8.11 18.80 -27.71
N GLY A 585 -8.34 19.22 -28.95
CA GLY A 585 -9.46 18.78 -29.77
C GLY A 585 -9.05 17.63 -30.67
N ILE A 586 -9.92 16.62 -30.79
CA ILE A 586 -9.79 15.55 -31.78
C ILE A 586 -11.01 15.54 -32.70
N ILE A 587 -10.78 15.62 -34.00
CA ILE A 587 -11.82 15.56 -35.04
C ILE A 587 -12.14 14.11 -35.31
N VAL A 588 -13.44 13.80 -35.31
CA VAL A 588 -14.01 12.47 -35.55
C VAL A 588 -15.18 12.56 -36.52
N ASP A 589 -15.54 11.45 -37.17
CA ASP A 589 -16.61 11.45 -38.18
C ASP A 589 -17.98 11.74 -37.54
N SER A 590 -18.24 11.13 -36.38
CA SER A 590 -19.43 11.37 -35.56
C SER A 590 -19.28 10.73 -34.18
N VAL A 591 -19.79 11.39 -33.14
CA VAL A 591 -20.04 10.76 -31.84
C VAL A 591 -21.23 9.80 -31.95
N SER A 592 -21.17 8.67 -31.24
CA SER A 592 -22.23 7.66 -31.16
C SER A 592 -22.95 7.76 -29.81
N ASP A 593 -22.57 6.95 -28.83
CA ASP A 593 -23.25 6.86 -27.53
C ASP A 593 -22.26 6.85 -26.35
N VAL A 594 -22.78 7.00 -25.12
CA VAL A 594 -22.02 6.72 -23.90
C VAL A 594 -22.32 5.31 -23.43
N LEU A 595 -21.29 4.46 -23.39
CA LEU A 595 -21.42 3.05 -23.01
C LEU A 595 -20.72 2.77 -21.69
N SER A 596 -21.26 1.81 -20.94
CA SER A 596 -20.59 1.25 -19.77
C SER A 596 -19.88 -0.03 -20.19
N ILE A 597 -18.55 -0.01 -20.12
CA ILE A 597 -17.69 -1.14 -20.50
C ILE A 597 -17.23 -1.82 -19.22
N LYS A 598 -17.49 -3.13 -19.11
CA LYS A 598 -17.03 -3.95 -17.99
C LYS A 598 -15.73 -4.68 -18.34
N ALA A 599 -14.95 -5.04 -17.33
CA ALA A 599 -13.73 -5.83 -17.53
C ALA A 599 -14.00 -7.19 -18.22
N GLU A 600 -15.14 -7.81 -17.95
CA GLU A 600 -15.57 -9.10 -18.54
C GLU A 600 -15.83 -9.02 -20.07
N ASP A 601 -16.18 -7.83 -20.57
CA ASP A 601 -16.45 -7.58 -21.98
C ASP A 601 -15.20 -7.07 -22.73
N THR A 602 -14.05 -7.03 -22.06
CA THR A 602 -12.84 -6.37 -22.53
C THR A 602 -11.67 -7.33 -22.66
N GLU A 603 -10.92 -7.20 -23.75
CA GLU A 603 -9.73 -7.98 -24.06
C GLU A 603 -8.52 -7.07 -24.27
N GLU A 604 -7.33 -7.59 -23.98
CA GLU A 604 -6.08 -6.90 -24.29
C GLU A 604 -5.97 -6.61 -25.78
N ALA A 605 -5.38 -5.46 -26.13
CA ALA A 605 -5.08 -5.14 -27.51
C ALA A 605 -4.12 -6.20 -28.09
N PRO A 606 -4.43 -6.81 -29.26
CA PRO A 606 -3.55 -7.78 -29.86
C PRO A 606 -2.21 -7.15 -30.22
N MET A 607 -1.12 -7.85 -29.91
CA MET A 607 0.21 -7.46 -30.36
C MET A 607 0.32 -7.73 -31.85
N PHE A 608 0.31 -6.68 -32.66
CA PHE A 608 0.62 -6.78 -34.07
C PHE A 608 2.14 -6.71 -34.28
N GLY A 609 2.63 -7.39 -35.32
CA GLY A 609 4.07 -7.49 -35.61
C GLY A 609 4.75 -6.13 -35.88
N VAL A 610 6.05 -6.20 -36.17
CA VAL A 610 6.91 -5.02 -36.40
C VAL A 610 6.32 -4.15 -37.53
N GLY A 611 5.82 -2.96 -37.18
CA GLY A 611 5.37 -1.95 -38.15
C GLY A 611 3.99 -1.34 -37.91
N ILE A 612 3.20 -1.84 -36.95
CA ILE A 612 1.92 -1.23 -36.55
C ILE A 612 2.08 -0.61 -35.16
N ASP A 613 1.94 0.71 -35.07
CA ASP A 613 1.97 1.42 -33.80
C ASP A 613 0.59 1.31 -33.12
N THR A 614 0.48 0.39 -32.17
CA THR A 614 -0.72 0.23 -31.32
C THR A 614 -0.55 0.85 -29.93
N SER A 615 0.44 1.74 -29.75
CA SER A 615 0.77 2.30 -28.44
C SER A 615 -0.37 3.11 -27.81
N TYR A 616 -1.30 3.63 -28.63
CA TYR A 616 -2.48 4.39 -28.23
C TYR A 616 -3.74 3.55 -28.03
N ILE A 617 -3.71 2.23 -28.30
CA ILE A 617 -4.83 1.34 -28.04
C ILE A 617 -4.73 0.82 -26.61
N LEU A 618 -5.74 1.14 -25.80
CA LEU A 618 -5.87 0.69 -24.43
C LEU A 618 -6.34 -0.77 -24.37
N SER A 619 -7.42 -1.10 -25.11
CA SER A 619 -8.05 -2.42 -25.12
C SER A 619 -9.08 -2.56 -26.25
N MET A 620 -9.68 -3.75 -26.38
CA MET A 620 -10.81 -4.00 -27.27
C MET A 620 -12.04 -4.46 -26.46
N ALA A 621 -13.19 -3.85 -26.68
CA ALA A 621 -14.43 -4.19 -25.99
C ALA A 621 -15.47 -4.82 -26.94
N LYS A 622 -16.07 -5.94 -26.53
CA LYS A 622 -17.12 -6.66 -27.28
C LYS A 622 -18.48 -6.33 -26.67
N VAL A 623 -19.17 -5.34 -27.23
CA VAL A 623 -20.46 -4.84 -26.71
C VAL A 623 -21.45 -4.66 -27.85
N ASP A 624 -22.71 -5.05 -27.63
CA ASP A 624 -23.81 -4.98 -28.61
C ASP A 624 -23.53 -5.76 -29.91
N GLY A 625 -22.81 -6.88 -29.82
CA GLY A 625 -22.46 -7.70 -30.98
C GLY A 625 -21.38 -7.11 -31.90
N GLY A 626 -20.77 -5.99 -31.52
CA GLY A 626 -19.68 -5.35 -32.25
C GLY A 626 -18.41 -5.19 -31.41
N VAL A 627 -17.28 -4.97 -32.09
CA VAL A 627 -15.97 -4.74 -31.47
C VAL A 627 -15.68 -3.25 -31.49
N LYS A 628 -15.31 -2.70 -30.34
CA LYS A 628 -14.99 -1.27 -30.14
C LYS A 628 -13.56 -1.14 -29.64
N ILE A 629 -12.79 -0.21 -30.22
CA ILE A 629 -11.37 0.00 -29.89
C ILE A 629 -11.26 1.10 -28.82
N MET A 630 -10.83 0.74 -27.61
CA MET A 630 -10.64 1.71 -26.53
C MET A 630 -9.29 2.39 -26.69
N LEU A 631 -9.27 3.72 -26.65
CA LEU A 631 -8.08 4.54 -26.83
C LEU A 631 -7.54 5.04 -25.50
N ASP A 632 -6.22 5.03 -25.36
CA ASP A 632 -5.50 5.67 -24.26
C ASP A 632 -5.28 7.15 -24.61
N THR A 633 -6.06 8.04 -23.99
CA THR A 633 -6.04 9.47 -24.27
C THR A 633 -4.66 10.11 -24.06
N ASP A 634 -3.90 9.65 -23.07
CA ASP A 634 -2.58 10.20 -22.75
C ASP A 634 -1.51 9.71 -23.75
N ARG A 635 -1.76 8.59 -24.43
CA ARG A 635 -0.88 8.01 -25.47
C ARG A 635 -1.30 8.29 -26.90
N LEU A 636 -2.44 8.95 -27.12
CA LEU A 636 -2.79 9.47 -28.45
C LEU A 636 -1.76 10.48 -28.96
N PHE A 637 -0.95 11.04 -28.05
CA PHE A 637 0.10 12.00 -28.30
C PHE A 637 1.46 11.42 -27.91
N SER A 638 2.42 11.40 -28.83
CA SER A 638 3.82 11.11 -28.49
C SER A 638 4.42 12.23 -27.65
N ASP A 639 5.47 11.93 -26.88
CA ASP A 639 6.23 12.90 -26.07
C ASP A 639 6.69 14.13 -26.90
N THR A 640 7.03 13.92 -28.18
CA THR A 640 7.39 14.98 -29.13
C THR A 640 6.19 15.82 -29.59
N GLU A 641 5.04 15.20 -29.82
CA GLU A 641 3.80 15.88 -30.22
C GLU A 641 3.23 16.69 -29.06
N SER A 642 3.23 16.15 -27.84
CA SER A 642 2.80 16.84 -26.62
C SER A 642 3.63 18.10 -26.32
N ARG A 643 4.94 18.06 -26.58
CA ARG A 643 5.82 19.25 -26.49
C ARG A 643 5.51 20.29 -27.56
N GLY A 644 5.21 19.86 -28.79
CA GLY A 644 4.79 20.76 -29.87
C GLY A 644 3.45 21.44 -29.58
N LEU A 645 2.50 20.70 -28.99
CA LEU A 645 1.18 21.19 -28.60
C LEU A 645 1.26 22.22 -27.46
N ALA A 646 2.10 21.99 -26.45
CA ALA A 646 2.33 22.92 -25.34
C ALA A 646 3.04 24.22 -25.76
N ALA A 647 3.76 24.23 -26.88
CA ALA A 647 4.38 25.44 -27.43
C ALA A 647 3.41 26.29 -28.26
N VAL A 648 2.24 25.74 -28.57
CA VAL A 648 1.21 26.31 -29.46
C VAL A 648 0.00 26.82 -28.68
N ALA A 649 -0.31 26.20 -27.53
CA ALA A 649 -1.30 26.64 -26.56
C ALA A 649 -0.75 27.75 -25.66
#